data_AF-A0A8C5UEA3-F1
#
_entry.id   AF-A0A8C5UEA3-F1
#
_cell.length_a   1.000
_cell.length_b   1.000
_cell.length_c   1.000
_cell.angle_alpha   90.00
_cell.angle_beta   90.00
_cell.angle_gamma   90.00
#
_symmetry.space_group_name_H-M   'P 1'
#
loop_
_entity.id
_entity.type
_entity.pdbx_description
1 polymer ?
#
loop_
_entity_poly.entity_id
_entity_poly.type
_entity_poly.pdbx_seq_one_letter_code
_entity_poly.pdbx_strand_id
1 'polypeptide(L)'
;MSVPISVSNPDLARHSTELFMDSGFSPPSQRMGVMVAFRRFEDFTRNFEEVISCFTNSPSESRLLSEAQATTYDEEDAKNIREEPIHILNIALCSADHMEDEKLVPIFRAFAQSKKNILVECGLRRITFLIAQQREFPKFFTFRARDEFAEDRIYRHLEPALAFQLELSRMRNFDLTAIPCANHKMHLYLGAAKVQAGAETTDYRFFIRAIVRHSDLITKEASFEYLQNEGERLLLEAMDELEVAFNNTIVRTDCNHIFLNFVPTVIMDPSKIEESVRSMVMRYGSRLWKLRVLQAEVKINIRLTPTATAIPIRLFLTNESGYYLDISLYKEVRDPSTGSIMFQSYGDKQGPQHGMLINTAYVTKDLLQAKRFQAQSLGTTYVYDFPEMIRQALFKLWGSSDLHPKDVLTYTELVLDSQGHLVQMNRVPGGNEVGMVAFKMKLKTPEYPKGRDIVLICNDITHKIGSFGPEEDLVFLRASELARAEGIPRIYIAANSGARIGFADEVKHMFQVAWVDPAEPEKGFRYLYLTPQDYTKISTMNSVRCEHVEEGGESRYVLLDIIGKDNGFGVENLRAAGTIAGESSRAYDEIVTISMVSCRAIGIGAYLVRLGQRVIQVENSHIILTGVLGREVYTSNNQLGGVQIMHNNGVSHVTVPDDFEGVYTILQWLSYIPKDNQSPVPVTAISDPVEREIDFVPSKVPYDPRWMLAGRPHPALKGTWQSGFFDQGSFMEIMKPWAQTVVVGRARLGGLPVGVIAVETRTVEVTIPADPANLDSEAKIIQQAGQVWFPDSAFKTAQAIRDFNREHLPLMIFANWRGFSSGMK
;
A
#
# COMPACT_ATOMS: atom_id res chain seq x y z
N MET A 1 -6.94 23.16 9.16
CA MET A 1 -7.41 24.32 8.37
C MET A 1 -7.23 23.97 6.91
N SER A 2 -8.32 23.99 6.15
CA SER A 2 -8.36 23.74 4.71
C SER A 2 -7.64 24.86 3.97
N VAL A 3 -6.56 24.52 3.25
CA VAL A 3 -5.96 25.42 2.28
C VAL A 3 -6.77 25.31 0.99
N PRO A 4 -7.27 26.42 0.42
CA PRO A 4 -7.97 26.39 -0.85
C PRO A 4 -6.96 26.06 -1.95
N ILE A 5 -7.19 24.94 -2.64
CA ILE A 5 -6.45 24.63 -3.86
C ILE A 5 -6.88 25.68 -4.89
N SER A 6 -5.97 26.60 -5.20
CA SER A 6 -6.11 27.57 -6.27
C SER A 6 -6.37 26.83 -7.57
N VAL A 7 -7.61 26.89 -8.05
CA VAL A 7 -8.00 26.44 -9.39
C VAL A 7 -7.44 27.47 -10.38
N SER A 8 -6.19 27.30 -10.75
CA SER A 8 -5.58 28.06 -11.84
C SER A 8 -4.43 27.24 -12.44
N ASN A 9 -4.76 26.06 -12.96
CA ASN A 9 -3.89 25.39 -13.92
C ASN A 9 -4.48 25.64 -15.34
N PRO A 10 -3.88 26.53 -16.16
CA PRO A 10 -4.41 26.90 -17.48
C PRO A 10 -4.45 25.74 -18.48
N ASP A 11 -3.74 24.63 -18.22
CA ASP A 11 -3.67 23.49 -19.13
C ASP A 11 -4.89 22.55 -19.03
N LEU A 12 -5.69 22.63 -17.96
CA LEU A 12 -7.00 21.93 -17.86
C LEU A 12 -8.10 22.62 -18.68
N ALA A 13 -7.89 23.88 -19.09
CA ALA A 13 -8.83 24.64 -19.92
C ALA A 13 -8.68 24.35 -21.43
N ARG A 14 -7.65 23.60 -21.85
CA ARG A 14 -7.41 23.29 -23.27
C ARG A 14 -8.00 21.95 -23.75
N HIS A 15 -8.53 21.13 -22.85
CA HIS A 15 -9.29 19.91 -23.21
C HIS A 15 -10.80 20.04 -23.00
N SER A 16 -11.30 21.22 -22.63
CA SER A 16 -12.73 21.50 -22.44
C SER A 16 -13.43 22.02 -23.71
N THR A 17 -12.72 22.19 -24.82
CA THR A 17 -13.27 22.76 -26.06
C THR A 17 -13.81 21.74 -27.07
N GLU A 18 -13.67 20.43 -26.83
CA GLU A 18 -14.30 19.39 -27.67
C GLU A 18 -15.61 18.84 -27.08
N LEU A 19 -16.12 19.43 -26.00
CA LEU A 19 -17.34 19.00 -25.31
C LEU A 19 -18.65 19.64 -25.83
N PHE A 20 -18.61 20.36 -26.94
CA PHE A 20 -19.81 20.81 -27.64
C PHE A 20 -20.09 19.88 -28.83
N MET A 21 -20.59 18.67 -28.55
CA MET A 21 -21.40 17.96 -29.52
C MET A 21 -22.87 18.24 -29.22
N ASP A 22 -23.45 19.07 -30.09
CA ASP A 22 -24.86 19.23 -30.41
C ASP A 22 -25.87 18.91 -29.32
N SER A 23 -26.24 19.94 -28.55
CA SER A 23 -27.60 20.08 -28.03
C SER A 23 -28.57 20.47 -29.17
N GLY A 24 -28.52 19.73 -30.27
CA GLY A 24 -29.50 19.75 -31.34
C GLY A 24 -30.60 18.74 -31.00
N PHE A 25 -31.85 19.18 -31.04
CA PHE A 25 -33.04 18.35 -30.85
C PHE A 25 -32.99 17.11 -31.74
N SER A 26 -32.50 15.99 -31.22
CA SER A 26 -32.73 14.67 -31.80
C SER A 26 -34.12 14.23 -31.36
N PRO A 27 -35.01 13.79 -32.28
CA PRO A 27 -36.30 13.24 -31.88
C PRO A 27 -36.07 12.05 -30.94
N PRO A 28 -37.01 11.71 -30.04
CA PRO A 28 -36.85 10.57 -29.14
C PRO A 28 -36.63 9.31 -29.99
N SER A 29 -35.38 8.85 -30.10
CA SER A 29 -35.05 7.65 -30.87
C SER A 29 -35.66 6.46 -30.15
N GLN A 30 -36.90 6.09 -30.50
CA GLN A 30 -37.59 4.98 -29.90
C GLN A 30 -36.92 3.69 -30.38
N ARG A 31 -36.15 3.06 -29.49
CA ARG A 31 -35.52 1.76 -29.77
C ARG A 31 -36.60 0.69 -29.78
N MET A 32 -36.65 -0.11 -30.86
CA MET A 32 -37.55 -1.26 -30.96
C MET A 32 -36.81 -2.55 -30.61
N GLY A 33 -37.44 -3.44 -29.85
CA GLY A 33 -36.85 -4.71 -29.45
C GLY A 33 -37.81 -5.87 -29.71
N VAL A 34 -37.31 -6.98 -30.25
CA VAL A 34 -38.03 -8.23 -30.42
C VAL A 34 -37.39 -9.30 -29.52
N MET A 35 -38.22 -10.04 -28.79
CA MET A 35 -37.79 -11.22 -28.03
C MET A 35 -38.56 -12.44 -28.51
N VAL A 36 -37.84 -13.49 -28.88
CA VAL A 36 -38.41 -14.75 -29.38
C VAL A 36 -37.88 -15.92 -28.57
N ALA A 37 -38.67 -16.98 -28.45
CA ALA A 37 -38.30 -18.17 -27.70
C ALA A 37 -38.48 -19.43 -28.54
N PHE A 38 -37.43 -20.25 -28.60
CA PHE A 38 -37.40 -21.50 -29.35
C PHE A 38 -36.89 -22.64 -28.45
N ARG A 39 -37.23 -23.88 -28.81
CA ARG A 39 -36.69 -25.05 -28.09
C ARG A 39 -35.24 -25.30 -28.46
N ARG A 40 -34.94 -25.36 -29.77
CA ARG A 40 -33.58 -25.57 -30.28
C ARG A 40 -33.12 -24.42 -31.14
N PHE A 41 -31.80 -24.31 -31.31
CA PHE A 41 -31.21 -23.28 -32.17
C PHE A 41 -31.61 -23.47 -33.64
N GLU A 42 -31.72 -24.72 -34.10
CA GLU A 42 -32.13 -25.04 -35.46
C GLU A 42 -33.55 -24.54 -35.75
N ASP A 43 -34.46 -24.61 -34.76
CA ASP A 43 -35.83 -24.11 -34.90
C ASP A 43 -35.84 -22.60 -35.15
N PHE A 44 -34.99 -21.85 -34.43
CA PHE A 44 -34.82 -20.42 -34.67
C PHE A 44 -34.28 -20.16 -36.08
N THR A 45 -33.25 -20.90 -36.52
CA THR A 45 -32.67 -20.68 -37.86
C THR A 45 -33.67 -20.89 -38.99
N ARG A 46 -34.63 -21.81 -38.83
CA ARG A 46 -35.71 -22.08 -39.79
C ARG A 46 -36.75 -20.95 -39.85
N ASN A 47 -37.00 -20.29 -38.72
CA ASN A 47 -38.02 -19.23 -38.61
C ASN A 47 -37.40 -17.82 -38.63
N PHE A 48 -36.11 -17.69 -38.96
CA PHE A 48 -35.39 -16.41 -38.90
C PHE A 48 -36.04 -15.31 -39.76
N GLU A 49 -36.50 -15.65 -40.96
CA GLU A 49 -37.12 -14.68 -41.88
C GLU A 49 -38.41 -14.08 -41.30
N GLU A 50 -39.22 -14.89 -40.62
CA GLU A 50 -40.42 -14.44 -39.93
C GLU A 50 -40.08 -13.49 -38.78
N VAL A 51 -39.05 -13.83 -37.97
CA VAL A 51 -38.59 -12.98 -36.85
C VAL A 51 -38.07 -11.64 -37.34
N ILE A 52 -37.35 -11.62 -38.46
CA ILE A 52 -36.83 -10.38 -39.04
C ILE A 52 -37.94 -9.52 -39.63
N SER A 53 -39.00 -10.13 -40.19
CA SER A 53 -40.15 -9.39 -40.74
C SER A 53 -40.86 -8.50 -39.69
N CYS A 54 -40.71 -8.82 -38.40
CA CYS A 54 -41.23 -8.00 -37.30
C CYS A 54 -40.58 -6.61 -37.24
N PHE A 55 -39.37 -6.43 -37.76
CA PHE A 55 -38.69 -5.14 -37.82
C PHE A 55 -39.00 -4.34 -39.09
N THR A 56 -39.53 -5.00 -40.13
CA THR A 56 -39.88 -4.37 -41.42
C THR A 56 -41.34 -3.95 -41.51
N ASN A 57 -42.21 -4.54 -40.67
CA ASN A 57 -43.64 -4.20 -40.60
C ASN A 57 -43.89 -3.02 -39.67
N SER A 58 -43.64 -1.79 -40.13
CA SER A 58 -44.27 -0.61 -39.50
C SER A 58 -45.78 -0.68 -39.75
N PRO A 59 -46.65 -0.36 -38.77
CA PRO A 59 -48.08 -0.23 -39.03
C PRO A 59 -48.27 0.84 -40.10
N SER A 60 -49.02 0.51 -41.15
CA SER A 60 -49.53 1.47 -42.10
C SER A 60 -50.58 2.34 -41.41
N GLU A 61 -50.16 3.37 -40.68
CA GLU A 61 -51.06 4.48 -40.42
C GLU A 61 -51.37 5.17 -41.75
N SER A 62 -52.63 5.02 -42.14
CA SER A 62 -53.32 5.78 -43.16
C SER A 62 -52.82 7.21 -43.23
N ARG A 63 -52.41 7.63 -44.43
CA ARG A 63 -52.34 9.05 -44.80
C ARG A 63 -53.68 9.69 -44.52
N LEU A 64 -53.81 10.35 -43.37
CA LEU A 64 -54.84 11.35 -43.12
C LEU A 64 -54.17 12.71 -43.16
N LEU A 65 -54.69 13.53 -44.07
CA LEU A 65 -54.25 14.87 -44.39
C LEU A 65 -54.14 15.76 -43.15
N SER A 66 -53.01 16.46 -43.01
CA SER A 66 -53.00 17.82 -42.51
C SER A 66 -52.17 18.66 -43.47
N GLU A 67 -52.86 19.59 -44.12
CA GLU A 67 -52.30 20.57 -45.05
C GLU A 67 -51.39 21.57 -44.33
N ALA A 68 -50.42 22.07 -45.11
CA ALA A 68 -49.85 23.41 -45.05
C ALA A 68 -49.12 23.85 -43.77
N GLN A 69 -47.78 23.82 -43.83
CA GLN A 69 -47.02 25.05 -44.02
C GLN A 69 -45.60 24.74 -44.51
N ALA A 70 -45.32 25.13 -45.75
CA ALA A 70 -43.98 25.21 -46.28
C ALA A 70 -43.26 26.41 -45.65
N THR A 71 -42.10 26.18 -45.05
CA THR A 71 -40.98 27.13 -45.15
C THR A 71 -39.73 26.35 -45.50
N THR A 72 -39.13 26.80 -46.59
CA THR A 72 -37.90 26.41 -47.29
C THR A 72 -36.65 26.44 -46.40
N TYR A 73 -35.55 25.86 -46.92
CA TYR A 73 -34.18 25.64 -46.38
C TYR A 73 -34.00 24.22 -45.79
N ASP A 74 -33.13 23.31 -46.26
CA ASP A 74 -32.12 23.27 -47.33
C ASP A 74 -32.05 21.82 -47.86
N GLU A 75 -31.89 21.65 -49.17
CA GLU A 75 -31.86 20.34 -49.88
C GLU A 75 -30.46 19.69 -49.97
N GLU A 76 -29.50 20.02 -49.11
CA GLU A 76 -28.10 19.54 -49.27
C GLU A 76 -27.54 18.60 -48.19
N ASP A 77 -28.26 18.27 -47.11
CA ASP A 77 -27.73 17.40 -46.02
C ASP A 77 -28.16 15.91 -46.09
N ALA A 78 -28.86 15.48 -47.14
CA ALA A 78 -29.42 14.12 -47.22
C ALA A 78 -28.44 13.03 -47.71
N LYS A 79 -27.11 13.25 -47.63
CA LYS A 79 -26.09 12.25 -47.96
C LYS A 79 -24.96 12.24 -46.93
N ASN A 80 -25.15 11.48 -45.85
CA ASN A 80 -24.14 10.82 -44.99
C ASN A 80 -24.46 10.84 -43.48
N ILE A 81 -25.71 10.53 -43.09
CA ILE A 81 -25.98 10.04 -41.73
C ILE A 81 -26.32 8.56 -41.88
N ARG A 82 -25.34 7.66 -41.66
CA ARG A 82 -25.67 6.27 -41.34
C ARG A 82 -26.38 6.33 -39.99
N GLU A 83 -27.71 6.28 -40.00
CA GLU A 83 -28.51 6.23 -38.77
C GLU A 83 -27.95 5.15 -37.83
N GLU A 84 -27.77 5.48 -36.55
CA GLU A 84 -27.37 4.47 -35.57
C GLU A 84 -28.38 3.32 -35.59
N PRO A 85 -27.95 2.05 -35.65
CA PRO A 85 -28.87 0.93 -35.58
C PRO A 85 -29.63 0.96 -34.24
N ILE A 86 -30.96 0.92 -34.30
CA ILE A 86 -31.87 1.09 -33.16
C ILE A 86 -32.53 -0.21 -32.70
N HIS A 87 -32.54 -1.26 -33.53
CA HIS A 87 -33.28 -2.49 -33.25
C HIS A 87 -32.50 -3.46 -32.34
N ILE A 88 -33.20 -4.19 -31.47
CA ILE A 88 -32.61 -5.18 -30.54
C ILE A 88 -33.31 -6.52 -30.73
N LEU A 89 -32.55 -7.61 -30.87
CA LEU A 89 -33.11 -8.96 -30.98
C LEU A 89 -32.59 -9.84 -29.83
N ASN A 90 -33.49 -10.43 -29.04
CA ASN A 90 -33.17 -11.40 -27.99
C ASN A 90 -33.81 -12.75 -28.32
N ILE A 91 -33.04 -13.82 -28.24
CA ILE A 91 -33.47 -15.18 -28.61
C ILE A 91 -33.27 -16.09 -27.41
N ALA A 92 -34.36 -16.58 -26.83
CA ALA A 92 -34.33 -17.55 -25.74
C ALA A 92 -34.37 -18.98 -26.29
N LEU A 93 -33.46 -19.84 -25.83
CA LEU A 93 -33.33 -21.24 -26.21
C LEU A 93 -33.53 -22.13 -24.98
N CYS A 94 -34.47 -23.08 -25.07
CA CYS A 94 -34.79 -24.03 -23.99
C CYS A 94 -33.96 -25.31 -24.15
N SER A 95 -32.70 -25.27 -23.69
CA SER A 95 -31.70 -26.35 -23.71
C SER A 95 -31.28 -26.84 -25.11
N ALA A 96 -30.08 -26.44 -25.53
CA ALA A 96 -29.25 -27.27 -26.41
C ALA A 96 -28.52 -28.33 -25.54
N ASP A 97 -28.03 -29.42 -26.14
CA ASP A 97 -27.19 -30.42 -25.47
C ASP A 97 -26.13 -29.74 -24.59
N HIS A 98 -25.71 -30.33 -23.46
CA HIS A 98 -24.72 -29.75 -22.53
C HIS A 98 -23.38 -29.50 -23.25
N MET A 99 -23.29 -28.38 -23.96
CA MET A 99 -22.14 -27.93 -24.72
C MET A 99 -21.46 -26.81 -23.96
N GLU A 100 -20.12 -26.86 -23.95
CA GLU A 100 -19.28 -25.81 -23.39
C GLU A 100 -19.45 -24.50 -24.18
N ASP A 101 -19.30 -23.37 -23.49
CA ASP A 101 -19.49 -22.04 -24.06
C ASP A 101 -18.63 -21.80 -25.31
N GLU A 102 -17.37 -22.28 -25.30
CA GLU A 102 -16.44 -22.14 -26.41
C GLU A 102 -16.83 -22.96 -27.66
N LYS A 103 -17.73 -23.93 -27.53
CA LYS A 103 -18.30 -24.67 -28.67
C LYS A 103 -19.57 -24.01 -29.21
N LEU A 104 -20.34 -23.35 -28.34
CA LEU A 104 -21.57 -22.64 -28.72
C LEU A 104 -21.30 -21.33 -29.45
N VAL A 105 -20.26 -20.60 -29.05
CA VAL A 105 -19.89 -19.30 -29.64
C VAL A 105 -19.62 -19.39 -31.15
N PRO A 106 -18.82 -20.33 -31.67
CA PRO A 106 -18.62 -20.48 -33.11
C PRO A 106 -19.92 -20.74 -33.89
N ILE A 107 -20.87 -21.49 -33.31
CA ILE A 107 -22.16 -21.80 -33.93
C ILE A 107 -22.99 -20.51 -34.09
N PHE A 108 -23.16 -19.77 -33.00
CA PHE A 108 -23.90 -18.50 -33.03
C PHE A 108 -23.20 -17.44 -33.89
N ARG A 109 -21.87 -17.39 -33.85
CA ARG A 109 -21.06 -16.49 -34.68
C ARG A 109 -21.22 -16.81 -36.16
N ALA A 110 -21.12 -18.08 -36.55
CA ALA A 110 -21.29 -18.50 -37.93
C ALA A 110 -22.66 -18.08 -38.47
N PHE A 111 -23.71 -18.24 -37.66
CA PHE A 111 -25.04 -17.76 -38.02
C PHE A 111 -25.12 -16.24 -38.17
N ALA A 112 -24.68 -15.48 -37.17
CA ALA A 112 -24.72 -14.01 -37.19
C ALA A 112 -23.93 -13.44 -38.38
N GLN A 113 -22.76 -14.03 -38.69
CA GLN A 113 -21.97 -13.67 -39.86
C GLN A 113 -22.65 -14.05 -41.18
N SER A 114 -23.28 -15.23 -41.27
CA SER A 114 -24.01 -15.66 -42.47
C SER A 114 -25.20 -14.75 -42.82
N LYS A 115 -25.76 -14.05 -41.81
CA LYS A 115 -26.89 -13.13 -41.96
C LYS A 115 -26.50 -11.65 -41.79
N LYS A 116 -25.20 -11.32 -41.73
CA LYS A 116 -24.68 -9.97 -41.43
C LYS A 116 -25.37 -8.87 -42.24
N ASN A 117 -25.47 -9.03 -43.56
CA ASN A 117 -26.08 -8.02 -44.45
C ASN A 117 -27.54 -7.74 -44.08
N ILE A 118 -28.34 -8.78 -43.85
CA ILE A 118 -29.75 -8.66 -43.45
C ILE A 118 -29.87 -7.97 -42.09
N LEU A 119 -29.02 -8.34 -41.12
CA LEU A 119 -29.03 -7.75 -39.78
C LEU A 119 -28.67 -6.25 -39.84
N VAL A 120 -27.73 -5.84 -40.70
CA VAL A 120 -27.37 -4.43 -40.93
C VAL A 120 -28.51 -3.67 -41.61
N GLU A 121 -29.11 -4.23 -42.67
CA GLU A 121 -30.24 -3.63 -43.39
C GLU A 121 -31.45 -3.40 -42.47
N CYS A 122 -31.70 -4.33 -41.54
CA CYS A 122 -32.75 -4.20 -40.55
C CYS A 122 -32.41 -3.21 -39.42
N GLY A 123 -31.29 -2.48 -39.49
CA GLY A 123 -30.88 -1.54 -38.43
C GLY A 123 -30.65 -2.22 -37.08
N LEU A 124 -30.25 -3.50 -37.06
CA LEU A 124 -30.11 -4.26 -35.82
C LEU A 124 -28.84 -3.85 -35.08
N ARG A 125 -28.99 -3.33 -33.86
CA ARG A 125 -27.90 -2.89 -32.99
C ARG A 125 -27.17 -4.06 -32.35
N ARG A 126 -27.94 -5.05 -31.88
CA ARG A 126 -27.43 -6.25 -31.21
C ARG A 126 -28.38 -7.42 -31.33
N ILE A 127 -27.80 -8.62 -31.33
CA ILE A 127 -28.49 -9.90 -31.22
C ILE A 127 -27.93 -10.64 -29.99
N THR A 128 -28.81 -11.09 -29.11
CA THR A 128 -28.45 -11.79 -27.86
C THR A 128 -29.07 -13.18 -27.85
N PHE A 129 -28.25 -14.21 -27.69
CA PHE A 129 -28.70 -15.58 -27.46
C PHE A 129 -28.70 -15.86 -25.95
N LEU A 130 -29.87 -16.23 -25.42
CA LEU A 130 -30.09 -16.65 -24.05
C LEU A 130 -30.31 -18.16 -24.05
N ILE A 131 -29.54 -18.89 -23.25
CA ILE A 131 -29.75 -20.33 -23.03
C ILE A 131 -30.30 -20.51 -21.62
N ALA A 132 -31.54 -20.98 -21.53
CA ALA A 132 -32.18 -21.29 -20.27
C ALA A 132 -31.96 -22.77 -19.93
N GLN A 133 -31.41 -23.03 -18.75
CA GLN A 133 -31.17 -24.37 -18.20
C GLN A 133 -31.89 -24.54 -16.87
N GLN A 134 -32.30 -25.76 -16.56
CA GLN A 134 -33.06 -26.03 -15.34
C GLN A 134 -32.13 -25.91 -14.11
N ARG A 135 -32.51 -25.07 -13.14
CA ARG A 135 -31.77 -24.81 -11.88
C ARG A 135 -30.40 -24.14 -12.02
N GLU A 136 -30.07 -23.62 -13.21
CA GLU A 136 -28.86 -22.81 -13.44
C GLU A 136 -29.23 -21.40 -13.90
N PHE A 137 -28.31 -20.45 -13.70
CA PHE A 137 -28.49 -19.10 -14.25
C PHE A 137 -28.42 -19.13 -15.78
N PRO A 138 -29.31 -18.41 -16.49
CA PRO A 138 -29.27 -18.37 -17.95
C PRO A 138 -27.93 -17.85 -18.46
N LYS A 139 -27.42 -18.48 -19.53
CA LYS A 139 -26.20 -18.06 -20.22
C LYS A 139 -26.54 -17.06 -21.32
N PHE A 140 -25.73 -16.02 -21.48
CA PHE A 140 -25.97 -14.93 -22.45
C PHE A 140 -24.79 -14.76 -23.40
N PHE A 141 -25.08 -14.69 -24.69
CA PHE A 141 -24.08 -14.45 -25.75
C PHE A 141 -24.54 -13.28 -26.62
N THR A 142 -23.78 -12.19 -26.61
CA THR A 142 -24.18 -10.93 -27.25
C THR A 142 -23.29 -10.62 -28.44
N PHE A 143 -23.88 -10.34 -29.59
CA PHE A 143 -23.19 -9.94 -30.82
C PHE A 143 -23.71 -8.57 -31.26
N ARG A 144 -22.83 -7.66 -31.66
CA ARG A 144 -23.19 -6.25 -31.91
C ARG A 144 -22.76 -5.75 -33.27
N ALA A 145 -23.55 -4.86 -33.85
CA ALA A 145 -23.29 -4.27 -35.15
C ALA A 145 -21.96 -3.51 -35.22
N ARG A 146 -21.58 -2.78 -34.16
CA ARG A 146 -20.33 -2.00 -34.12
C ARG A 146 -19.07 -2.85 -34.23
N ASP A 147 -19.17 -4.12 -33.85
CA ASP A 147 -18.11 -5.11 -33.92
C ASP A 147 -18.35 -6.08 -35.09
N GLU A 148 -19.09 -5.63 -36.11
CA GLU A 148 -19.50 -6.43 -37.27
C GLU A 148 -20.23 -7.74 -36.94
N PHE A 149 -21.02 -7.75 -35.86
CA PHE A 149 -21.63 -8.94 -35.28
C PHE A 149 -20.62 -10.03 -34.88
N ALA A 150 -19.41 -9.63 -34.48
CA ALA A 150 -18.58 -10.44 -33.61
C ALA A 150 -19.18 -10.48 -32.19
N GLU A 151 -18.82 -11.52 -31.44
CA GLU A 151 -19.24 -11.64 -30.04
C GLU A 151 -18.56 -10.55 -29.21
N ASP A 152 -19.33 -9.78 -28.46
CA ASP A 152 -18.77 -8.96 -27.39
C ASP A 152 -18.65 -9.80 -26.11
N ARG A 153 -17.45 -10.33 -25.89
CA ARG A 153 -17.10 -11.11 -24.71
C ARG A 153 -17.27 -10.36 -23.38
N ILE A 154 -17.27 -9.01 -23.38
CA ILE A 154 -17.48 -8.21 -22.16
C ILE A 154 -18.88 -8.46 -21.58
N TYR A 155 -19.86 -8.76 -22.43
CA TYR A 155 -21.26 -9.00 -22.07
C TYR A 155 -21.61 -10.49 -22.01
N ARG A 156 -20.61 -11.38 -22.01
CA ARG A 156 -20.87 -12.82 -21.84
C ARG A 156 -21.46 -13.08 -20.46
N HIS A 157 -22.52 -13.89 -20.42
CA HIS A 157 -23.31 -14.22 -19.22
C HIS A 157 -23.94 -13.00 -18.51
N LEU A 158 -23.95 -11.85 -19.19
CA LEU A 158 -24.53 -10.62 -18.69
C LEU A 158 -25.64 -10.17 -19.63
N GLU A 159 -26.82 -9.93 -19.07
CA GLU A 159 -27.90 -9.36 -19.86
C GLU A 159 -27.55 -7.93 -20.30
N PRO A 160 -27.51 -7.63 -21.62
CA PRO A 160 -27.04 -6.33 -22.10
C PRO A 160 -27.92 -5.14 -21.72
N ALA A 161 -29.16 -5.38 -21.29
CA ALA A 161 -30.04 -4.36 -20.71
C ALA A 161 -29.67 -4.03 -19.25
N LEU A 162 -29.06 -4.96 -18.52
CA LEU A 162 -28.60 -4.76 -17.14
C LEU A 162 -27.13 -4.35 -17.06
N ALA A 163 -26.37 -4.55 -18.12
CA ALA A 163 -24.94 -4.23 -18.16
C ALA A 163 -24.58 -2.77 -17.81
N PHE A 164 -25.49 -1.81 -18.03
CA PHE A 164 -25.24 -0.43 -17.60
C PHE A 164 -25.10 -0.31 -16.07
N GLN A 165 -25.71 -1.22 -15.31
CA GLN A 165 -25.62 -1.29 -13.84
C GLN A 165 -24.23 -1.71 -13.36
N LEU A 166 -23.41 -2.32 -14.23
CA LEU A 166 -21.98 -2.57 -13.95
C LEU A 166 -21.11 -1.34 -14.19
N GLU A 167 -21.64 -0.27 -14.79
CA GLU A 167 -20.95 1.01 -14.98
C GLU A 167 -19.60 0.89 -15.70
N LEU A 168 -19.56 0.06 -16.74
CA LEU A 168 -18.35 -0.23 -17.52
C LEU A 168 -17.69 1.03 -18.12
N SER A 169 -18.46 2.12 -18.31
CA SER A 169 -17.96 3.42 -18.77
C SER A 169 -16.91 4.04 -17.85
N ARG A 170 -16.91 3.69 -16.56
CA ARG A 170 -15.90 4.17 -15.60
C ARG A 170 -14.54 3.53 -15.84
N MET A 171 -14.47 2.42 -16.57
CA MET A 171 -13.23 1.74 -16.95
C MET A 171 -12.74 2.12 -18.35
N ARG A 172 -13.27 3.19 -18.97
CA ARG A 172 -12.94 3.58 -20.35
C ARG A 172 -11.46 3.87 -20.64
N ASN A 173 -10.68 4.17 -19.59
CA ASN A 173 -9.23 4.39 -19.66
C ASN A 173 -8.43 3.08 -19.75
N PHE A 174 -9.10 1.93 -19.76
CA PHE A 174 -8.51 0.61 -19.83
C PHE A 174 -9.05 -0.16 -21.03
N ASP A 175 -8.19 -0.99 -21.62
CA ASP A 175 -8.57 -2.04 -22.56
C ASP A 175 -8.93 -3.30 -21.78
N LEU A 176 -10.20 -3.69 -21.86
CA LEU A 176 -10.77 -4.73 -21.02
C LEU A 176 -10.79 -6.08 -21.73
N THR A 177 -10.30 -7.11 -21.05
CA THR A 177 -10.44 -8.52 -21.42
C THR A 177 -11.29 -9.23 -20.37
N ALA A 178 -12.41 -9.82 -20.77
CA ALA A 178 -13.25 -10.59 -19.87
C ALA A 178 -12.57 -11.91 -19.49
N ILE A 179 -12.46 -12.18 -18.20
CA ILE A 179 -11.93 -13.42 -17.64
C ILE A 179 -13.11 -14.32 -17.25
N PRO A 180 -13.18 -15.57 -17.75
CA PRO A 180 -14.24 -16.49 -17.37
C PRO A 180 -14.22 -16.79 -15.86
N CYS A 181 -15.37 -16.65 -15.21
CA CYS A 181 -15.58 -17.00 -13.80
C CYS A 181 -16.45 -18.25 -13.70
N ALA A 182 -16.24 -19.07 -12.66
CA ALA A 182 -17.11 -20.20 -12.38
C ALA A 182 -18.48 -19.72 -11.89
N ASN A 183 -18.49 -18.64 -11.10
CA ASN A 183 -19.72 -17.98 -10.68
C ASN A 183 -20.15 -16.90 -11.68
N HIS A 184 -21.16 -17.19 -12.49
CA HIS A 184 -21.68 -16.27 -13.52
C HIS A 184 -22.31 -14.97 -12.96
N LYS A 185 -22.49 -14.83 -11.64
CA LYS A 185 -22.88 -13.55 -11.02
C LYS A 185 -21.73 -12.54 -10.93
N MET A 186 -20.50 -13.05 -10.99
CA MET A 186 -19.28 -12.26 -10.95
C MET A 186 -18.78 -12.03 -12.37
N HIS A 187 -18.52 -10.77 -12.70
CA HIS A 187 -17.93 -10.37 -13.96
C HIS A 187 -16.53 -9.85 -13.68
N LEU A 188 -15.53 -10.66 -14.02
CA LEU A 188 -14.13 -10.32 -13.86
C LEU A 188 -13.54 -9.81 -15.18
N TYR A 189 -12.89 -8.67 -15.12
CA TYR A 189 -12.20 -8.06 -16.26
C TYR A 189 -10.74 -7.82 -15.91
N LEU A 190 -9.84 -8.25 -16.79
CA LEU A 190 -8.45 -7.80 -16.79
C LEU A 190 -8.38 -6.51 -17.62
N GLY A 191 -8.10 -5.39 -16.98
CA GLY A 191 -7.93 -4.09 -17.62
C GLY A 191 -6.45 -3.74 -17.78
N ALA A 192 -6.03 -3.48 -19.02
CA ALA A 192 -4.73 -2.92 -19.36
C ALA A 192 -4.88 -1.41 -19.57
N ALA A 193 -4.12 -0.57 -18.86
CA ALA A 193 -4.23 0.88 -19.03
C ALA A 193 -3.87 1.30 -20.46
N LYS A 194 -4.68 2.19 -21.04
CA LYS A 194 -4.43 2.77 -22.36
C LYS A 194 -3.24 3.71 -22.27
N VAL A 195 -2.21 3.42 -23.04
CA VAL A 195 -0.96 4.21 -23.12
C VAL A 195 -0.77 4.76 -24.54
N GLN A 196 0.13 5.74 -24.69
CA GLN A 196 0.49 6.27 -26.01
C GLN A 196 1.11 5.15 -26.87
N ALA A 197 0.90 5.22 -28.19
CA ALA A 197 1.37 4.20 -29.12
C ALA A 197 2.89 4.01 -29.02
N GLY A 198 3.33 2.78 -28.70
CA GLY A 198 4.75 2.42 -28.55
C GLY A 198 5.27 2.39 -27.11
N ALA A 199 4.49 2.85 -26.13
CA ALA A 199 4.82 2.67 -24.71
C ALA A 199 4.35 1.30 -24.20
N GLU A 200 5.13 0.67 -23.33
CA GLU A 200 4.74 -0.57 -22.66
C GLU A 200 3.70 -0.29 -21.58
N THR A 201 2.61 -1.06 -21.55
CA THR A 201 1.61 -0.97 -20.49
C THR A 201 2.16 -1.58 -19.21
N THR A 202 2.25 -0.79 -18.15
CA THR A 202 2.71 -1.25 -16.82
C THR A 202 1.58 -1.38 -15.80
N ASP A 203 0.42 -0.78 -16.07
CA ASP A 203 -0.75 -0.79 -15.20
C ASP A 203 -1.78 -1.82 -15.68
N TYR A 204 -1.77 -2.97 -15.04
CA TYR A 204 -2.75 -4.04 -15.20
C TYR A 204 -3.56 -4.18 -13.93
N ARG A 205 -4.89 -4.20 -14.05
CA ARG A 205 -5.80 -4.33 -12.90
C ARG A 205 -6.85 -5.38 -13.15
N PHE A 206 -7.21 -6.10 -12.11
CA PHE A 206 -8.45 -6.85 -12.08
C PHE A 206 -9.58 -5.93 -11.61
N PHE A 207 -10.64 -5.88 -12.41
CA PHE A 207 -11.92 -5.27 -12.05
C PHE A 207 -12.95 -6.38 -11.91
N ILE A 208 -13.33 -6.70 -10.68
CA ILE A 208 -14.45 -7.61 -10.43
C ILE A 208 -15.71 -6.82 -10.14
N ARG A 209 -16.79 -7.14 -10.84
CA ARG A 209 -18.06 -6.45 -10.73
C ARG A 209 -19.21 -7.43 -10.55
N ALA A 210 -20.12 -7.12 -9.64
CA ALA A 210 -21.27 -7.98 -9.36
C ALA A 210 -22.57 -7.16 -9.25
N ILE A 211 -23.67 -7.75 -9.72
CA ILE A 211 -25.03 -7.23 -9.51
C ILE A 211 -25.74 -8.15 -8.54
N VAL A 212 -26.14 -7.60 -7.40
CA VAL A 212 -26.90 -8.31 -6.37
C VAL A 212 -28.38 -8.08 -6.63
N ARG A 213 -29.11 -9.18 -6.83
CA ARG A 213 -30.55 -9.18 -7.07
C ARG A 213 -31.24 -10.03 -6.01
N HIS A 214 -32.21 -9.44 -5.33
CA HIS A 214 -33.08 -10.11 -4.37
C HIS A 214 -34.41 -9.36 -4.31
N SER A 215 -35.44 -10.00 -3.78
CA SER A 215 -36.71 -9.31 -3.48
C SER A 215 -36.46 -8.18 -2.48
N ASP A 216 -37.18 -7.07 -2.64
CA ASP A 216 -37.10 -5.93 -1.71
C ASP A 216 -37.47 -6.38 -0.28
N LEU A 217 -36.68 -5.89 0.68
CA LEU A 217 -36.82 -6.23 2.09
C LEU A 217 -37.65 -5.15 2.79
N ILE A 218 -38.69 -5.59 3.49
CA ILE A 218 -39.70 -4.67 4.04
C ILE A 218 -39.36 -4.21 5.48
N THR A 219 -38.55 -4.98 6.22
CA THR A 219 -38.16 -4.66 7.61
C THR A 219 -36.72 -4.16 7.71
N LYS A 220 -36.43 -3.36 8.74
CA LYS A 220 -35.09 -2.80 9.00
C LYS A 220 -34.10 -3.88 9.40
N GLU A 221 -34.54 -4.83 10.21
CA GLU A 221 -33.73 -5.93 10.75
C GLU A 221 -33.32 -6.89 9.64
N ALA A 222 -34.28 -7.32 8.80
CA ALA A 222 -33.98 -8.17 7.65
C ALA A 222 -33.10 -7.46 6.63
N SER A 223 -33.30 -6.14 6.42
CA SER A 223 -32.45 -5.32 5.54
C SER A 223 -30.98 -5.30 5.98
N PHE A 224 -30.72 -5.19 7.30
CA PHE A 224 -29.37 -5.16 7.84
C PHE A 224 -28.68 -6.52 7.80
N GLU A 225 -29.37 -7.56 8.28
CA GLU A 225 -28.85 -8.93 8.29
C GLU A 225 -28.55 -9.43 6.86
N TYR A 226 -29.45 -9.12 5.91
CA TYR A 226 -29.24 -9.42 4.50
C TYR A 226 -28.00 -8.73 3.95
N LEU A 227 -27.85 -7.41 4.15
CA LEU A 227 -26.70 -6.66 3.62
C LEU A 227 -25.38 -7.23 4.13
N GLN A 228 -25.34 -7.56 5.43
CA GLN A 228 -24.14 -8.10 6.06
C GLN A 228 -23.81 -9.49 5.50
N ASN A 229 -24.76 -10.42 5.53
CA ASN A 229 -24.53 -11.81 5.11
C ASN A 229 -24.26 -11.93 3.61
N GLU A 230 -25.04 -11.24 2.78
CA GLU A 230 -24.86 -11.27 1.34
C GLU A 230 -23.66 -10.46 0.87
N GLY A 231 -23.39 -9.31 1.50
CA GLY A 231 -22.18 -8.54 1.24
C GLY A 231 -20.92 -9.33 1.56
N GLU A 232 -20.90 -10.03 2.70
CA GLU A 232 -19.79 -10.89 3.11
C GLU A 232 -19.63 -12.09 2.15
N ARG A 233 -20.73 -12.78 1.82
CA ARG A 233 -20.73 -13.89 0.84
C ARG A 233 -20.16 -13.45 -0.51
N LEU A 234 -20.60 -12.31 -1.04
CA LEU A 234 -20.16 -11.81 -2.34
C LEU A 234 -18.73 -11.30 -2.33
N LEU A 235 -18.29 -10.68 -1.23
CA LEU A 235 -16.90 -10.28 -1.07
C LEU A 235 -15.98 -11.51 -1.11
N LEU A 236 -16.35 -12.58 -0.39
CA LEU A 236 -15.61 -13.84 -0.40
C LEU A 236 -15.61 -14.49 -1.79
N GLU A 237 -16.76 -14.60 -2.45
CA GLU A 237 -16.86 -15.12 -3.82
C GLU A 237 -16.00 -14.29 -4.80
N ALA A 238 -15.99 -12.97 -4.65
CA ALA A 238 -15.17 -12.09 -5.47
C ALA A 238 -13.67 -12.32 -5.22
N MET A 239 -13.27 -12.49 -3.96
CA MET A 239 -11.89 -12.79 -3.60
C MET A 239 -11.43 -14.15 -4.10
N ASP A 240 -12.29 -15.17 -4.06
CA ASP A 240 -11.99 -16.51 -4.56
C ASP A 240 -11.80 -16.50 -6.09
N GLU A 241 -12.65 -15.81 -6.84
CA GLU A 241 -12.49 -15.63 -8.29
C GLU A 241 -11.22 -14.83 -8.64
N LEU A 242 -10.88 -13.81 -7.83
CA LEU A 242 -9.61 -13.10 -7.97
C LEU A 242 -8.42 -14.04 -7.70
N GLU A 243 -8.44 -14.85 -6.64
CA GLU A 243 -7.37 -15.81 -6.32
C GLU A 243 -7.13 -16.79 -7.47
N VAL A 244 -8.19 -17.31 -8.09
CA VAL A 244 -8.09 -18.18 -9.28
C VAL A 244 -7.47 -17.42 -10.45
N ALA A 245 -7.90 -16.19 -10.71
CA ALA A 245 -7.37 -15.38 -11.80
C ALA A 245 -5.90 -14.99 -11.60
N PHE A 246 -5.48 -14.72 -10.36
CA PHE A 246 -4.09 -14.44 -9.99
C PHE A 246 -3.15 -15.60 -10.35
N ASN A 247 -3.59 -16.84 -10.16
CA ASN A 247 -2.78 -18.03 -10.46
C ASN A 247 -2.69 -18.34 -11.97
N ASN A 248 -3.72 -17.97 -12.73
CA ASN A 248 -3.83 -18.28 -14.16
C ASN A 248 -3.32 -17.18 -15.10
N THR A 249 -3.01 -16.00 -14.57
CA THR A 249 -2.62 -14.83 -15.38
C THR A 249 -1.10 -14.62 -15.32
N ILE A 250 -0.49 -14.43 -16.48
CA ILE A 250 0.96 -14.20 -16.62
C ILE A 250 1.34 -12.76 -16.23
N VAL A 251 0.44 -11.80 -16.47
CA VAL A 251 0.66 -10.39 -16.15
C VAL A 251 0.43 -10.11 -14.66
N ARG A 252 1.33 -9.33 -14.08
CA ARG A 252 1.27 -8.94 -12.67
C ARG A 252 0.28 -7.78 -12.52
N THR A 253 -0.81 -8.00 -11.78
CA THR A 253 -1.81 -6.96 -11.51
C THR A 253 -1.50 -6.14 -10.25
N ASP A 254 -2.02 -4.92 -10.20
CA ASP A 254 -1.96 -3.98 -9.09
C ASP A 254 -3.25 -3.14 -9.03
N CYS A 255 -3.50 -2.46 -7.92
CA CYS A 255 -4.64 -1.54 -7.75
C CYS A 255 -6.00 -2.19 -8.10
N ASN A 256 -6.17 -3.47 -7.76
CA ASN A 256 -7.36 -4.23 -8.11
C ASN A 256 -8.61 -3.61 -7.47
N HIS A 257 -9.75 -3.78 -8.15
CA HIS A 257 -10.97 -3.07 -7.83
C HIS A 257 -12.15 -4.03 -7.73
N ILE A 258 -12.93 -3.87 -6.66
CA ILE A 258 -14.18 -4.62 -6.42
C ILE A 258 -15.36 -3.65 -6.51
N PHE A 259 -16.36 -3.94 -7.36
CA PHE A 259 -17.60 -3.18 -7.44
C PHE A 259 -18.82 -4.08 -7.18
N LEU A 260 -19.57 -3.78 -6.12
CA LEU A 260 -20.79 -4.49 -5.75
C LEU A 260 -21.99 -3.56 -5.89
N ASN A 261 -22.94 -3.92 -6.75
CA ASN A 261 -24.16 -3.15 -6.95
C ASN A 261 -25.38 -3.86 -6.36
N PHE A 262 -25.86 -3.37 -5.22
CA PHE A 262 -27.09 -3.81 -4.57
C PHE A 262 -28.28 -3.07 -5.18
N VAL A 263 -28.97 -3.78 -6.08
CA VAL A 263 -30.18 -3.27 -6.74
C VAL A 263 -31.37 -3.12 -5.79
N PRO A 264 -31.65 -4.06 -4.85
CA PRO A 264 -32.78 -3.96 -3.94
C PRO A 264 -32.72 -2.70 -3.08
N THR A 265 -33.88 -2.15 -2.74
CA THR A 265 -33.94 -1.01 -1.82
C THR A 265 -34.03 -1.50 -0.39
N VAL A 266 -33.10 -1.07 0.46
CA VAL A 266 -33.03 -1.45 1.88
C VAL A 266 -33.45 -0.30 2.80
N ILE A 267 -33.97 -0.61 3.99
CA ILE A 267 -34.33 0.43 4.98
C ILE A 267 -33.23 0.50 6.05
N MET A 268 -32.35 1.51 5.98
CA MET A 268 -31.21 1.65 6.88
C MET A 268 -30.69 3.10 6.98
N ASP A 269 -30.02 3.39 8.10
CA ASP A 269 -29.17 4.57 8.26
C ASP A 269 -27.80 4.32 7.59
N PRO A 270 -27.28 5.26 6.76
CA PRO A 270 -25.98 5.10 6.13
C PRO A 270 -24.79 4.89 7.08
N SER A 271 -24.82 5.44 8.29
CA SER A 271 -23.75 5.27 9.29
C SER A 271 -23.54 3.80 9.67
N LYS A 272 -24.61 3.01 9.72
CA LYS A 272 -24.55 1.57 9.99
C LYS A 272 -23.94 0.77 8.84
N ILE A 273 -24.06 1.27 7.62
CA ILE A 273 -23.42 0.66 6.44
C ILE A 273 -21.91 0.82 6.55
N GLU A 274 -21.45 2.02 6.92
CA GLU A 274 -20.03 2.27 7.14
C GLU A 274 -19.45 1.36 8.23
N GLU A 275 -20.12 1.22 9.37
CA GLU A 275 -19.68 0.36 10.48
C GLU A 275 -19.59 -1.12 10.07
N SER A 276 -20.63 -1.62 9.39
CA SER A 276 -20.69 -3.02 8.91
C SER A 276 -19.58 -3.31 7.90
N VAL A 277 -19.39 -2.43 6.92
CA VAL A 277 -18.35 -2.57 5.90
C VAL A 277 -16.95 -2.45 6.52
N ARG A 278 -16.74 -1.52 7.46
CA ARG A 278 -15.48 -1.38 8.18
C ARG A 278 -15.11 -2.68 8.92
N SER A 279 -16.06 -3.27 9.65
CA SER A 279 -15.87 -4.56 10.32
C SER A 279 -15.50 -5.68 9.34
N MET A 280 -16.16 -5.74 8.18
CA MET A 280 -15.89 -6.74 7.14
C MET A 280 -14.48 -6.57 6.54
N VAL A 281 -14.07 -5.36 6.18
CA VAL A 281 -12.74 -5.10 5.60
C VAL A 281 -11.64 -5.37 6.63
N MET A 282 -11.84 -5.02 7.90
CA MET A 282 -10.86 -5.33 8.96
C MET A 282 -10.71 -6.85 9.17
N ARG A 283 -11.79 -7.63 9.01
CA ARG A 283 -11.75 -9.10 9.10
C ARG A 283 -10.97 -9.74 7.94
N TYR A 284 -11.11 -9.20 6.73
CA TYR A 284 -10.52 -9.79 5.51
C TYR A 284 -9.33 -9.01 4.93
N GLY A 285 -8.83 -7.99 5.64
CA GLY A 285 -7.81 -7.07 5.14
C GLY A 285 -6.53 -7.76 4.67
N SER A 286 -6.11 -8.83 5.34
CA SER A 286 -4.92 -9.60 4.95
C SER A 286 -5.07 -10.32 3.61
N ARG A 287 -6.25 -10.86 3.29
CA ARG A 287 -6.53 -11.47 1.96
C ARG A 287 -6.68 -10.37 0.89
N LEU A 288 -7.40 -9.29 1.18
CA LEU A 288 -7.54 -8.15 0.27
C LEU A 288 -6.18 -7.54 -0.11
N TRP A 289 -5.28 -7.43 0.86
CA TRP A 289 -3.91 -6.99 0.65
C TRP A 289 -3.10 -7.93 -0.24
N LYS A 290 -3.17 -9.25 0.01
CA LYS A 290 -2.53 -10.27 -0.85
C LYS A 290 -3.05 -10.20 -2.29
N LEU A 291 -4.34 -9.93 -2.45
CA LEU A 291 -5.00 -9.74 -3.74
C LEU A 291 -4.81 -8.33 -4.32
N ARG A 292 -4.03 -7.46 -3.67
CA ARG A 292 -3.73 -6.08 -4.10
C ARG A 292 -4.98 -5.28 -4.43
N VAL A 293 -6.05 -5.49 -3.66
CA VAL A 293 -7.28 -4.72 -3.79
C VAL A 293 -7.05 -3.37 -3.14
N LEU A 294 -6.90 -2.33 -3.96
CA LEU A 294 -6.66 -0.97 -3.50
C LEU A 294 -7.98 -0.25 -3.19
N GLN A 295 -9.00 -0.53 -4.00
CA GLN A 295 -10.27 0.16 -3.93
C GLN A 295 -11.43 -0.82 -4.02
N ALA A 296 -12.45 -0.59 -3.21
CA ALA A 296 -13.73 -1.28 -3.34
C ALA A 296 -14.87 -0.26 -3.33
N GLU A 297 -15.93 -0.57 -4.07
CA GLU A 297 -17.08 0.30 -4.27
C GLU A 297 -18.35 -0.49 -4.05
N VAL A 298 -19.25 0.08 -3.26
CA VAL A 298 -20.58 -0.47 -3.02
C VAL A 298 -21.62 0.57 -3.43
N LYS A 299 -22.54 0.18 -4.31
CA LYS A 299 -23.72 0.96 -4.67
C LYS A 299 -24.94 0.31 -4.04
N ILE A 300 -25.74 1.09 -3.32
CA ILE A 300 -26.94 0.59 -2.64
C ILE A 300 -28.05 1.64 -2.63
N ASN A 301 -29.29 1.21 -2.84
CA ASN A 301 -30.45 2.08 -2.69
C ASN A 301 -30.98 1.97 -1.25
N ILE A 302 -31.08 3.10 -0.55
CA ILE A 302 -31.56 3.11 0.84
C ILE A 302 -32.83 3.93 0.99
N ARG A 303 -33.65 3.59 2.00
CA ARG A 303 -34.71 4.44 2.54
C ARG A 303 -34.48 4.64 4.03
N LEU A 304 -34.65 5.86 4.53
CA LEU A 304 -34.56 6.14 5.98
C LEU A 304 -35.78 5.61 6.74
N THR A 305 -36.95 5.63 6.08
CA THR A 305 -38.22 5.10 6.60
C THR A 305 -38.95 4.33 5.49
N PRO A 306 -39.88 3.41 5.82
CA PRO A 306 -40.59 2.61 4.79
C PRO A 306 -41.29 3.44 3.71
N THR A 307 -41.73 4.65 4.07
CA THR A 307 -42.45 5.61 3.21
C THR A 307 -41.54 6.64 2.55
N ALA A 308 -40.26 6.71 2.90
CA ALA A 308 -39.32 7.66 2.30
C ALA A 308 -38.96 7.28 0.86
N THR A 309 -38.56 8.27 0.08
CA THR A 309 -37.98 8.07 -1.26
C THR A 309 -36.65 7.32 -1.15
N ALA A 310 -36.39 6.44 -2.11
CA ALA A 310 -35.11 5.75 -2.19
C ALA A 310 -34.00 6.73 -2.57
N ILE A 311 -32.87 6.63 -1.86
CA ILE A 311 -31.67 7.43 -2.09
C ILE A 311 -30.56 6.48 -2.53
N PRO A 312 -29.98 6.66 -3.73
CA PRO A 312 -28.81 5.92 -4.15
C PRO A 312 -27.58 6.40 -3.37
N ILE A 313 -26.98 5.48 -2.62
CA ILE A 313 -25.78 5.70 -1.83
C ILE A 313 -24.63 4.93 -2.45
N ARG A 314 -23.47 5.60 -2.48
CA ARG A 314 -22.20 5.03 -2.89
C ARG A 314 -21.22 5.08 -1.75
N LEU A 315 -20.63 3.94 -1.48
CA LEU A 315 -19.55 3.80 -0.51
C LEU A 315 -18.27 3.46 -1.27
N PHE A 316 -17.25 4.26 -1.06
CA PHE A 316 -15.90 4.07 -1.59
C PHE A 316 -14.97 3.69 -0.44
N LEU A 317 -14.27 2.58 -0.61
CA LEU A 317 -13.22 2.08 0.27
C LEU A 317 -11.91 2.27 -0.45
N THR A 318 -10.93 2.91 0.17
CA THR A 318 -9.60 3.11 -0.42
C THR A 318 -8.53 2.86 0.62
N ASN A 319 -7.55 2.02 0.29
CA ASN A 319 -6.43 1.71 1.16
C ASN A 319 -5.08 1.95 0.46
N GLU A 320 -4.71 3.22 0.27
CA GLU A 320 -3.49 3.59 -0.47
C GLU A 320 -2.20 3.15 0.23
N SER A 321 -2.12 3.33 1.55
CA SER A 321 -0.91 3.03 2.33
C SER A 321 -0.80 1.56 2.72
N GLY A 322 -1.89 0.80 2.66
CA GLY A 322 -1.99 -0.58 3.15
C GLY A 322 -2.44 -0.71 4.59
N TYR A 323 -2.32 0.36 5.38
CA TYR A 323 -2.59 0.35 6.82
C TYR A 323 -3.78 1.21 7.23
N TYR A 324 -4.28 2.06 6.33
CA TYR A 324 -5.40 2.96 6.59
C TYR A 324 -6.49 2.79 5.55
N LEU A 325 -7.66 2.35 6.02
CA LEU A 325 -8.87 2.28 5.21
C LEU A 325 -9.63 3.61 5.29
N ASP A 326 -9.57 4.38 4.21
CA ASP A 326 -10.46 5.52 4.02
C ASP A 326 -11.82 5.03 3.53
N ILE A 327 -12.88 5.47 4.21
CA ILE A 327 -14.26 5.20 3.81
C ILE A 327 -14.92 6.54 3.50
N SER A 328 -15.38 6.67 2.26
CA SER A 328 -16.06 7.87 1.78
C SER A 328 -17.46 7.51 1.29
N LEU A 329 -18.46 8.16 1.87
CA LEU A 329 -19.87 7.95 1.57
C LEU A 329 -20.42 9.12 0.73
N TYR A 330 -21.16 8.79 -0.32
CA TYR A 330 -21.78 9.76 -1.22
C TYR A 330 -23.23 9.40 -1.50
N LYS A 331 -24.06 10.42 -1.72
CA LYS A 331 -25.37 10.30 -2.37
C LYS A 331 -25.26 10.73 -3.83
N GLU A 332 -25.94 10.02 -4.73
CA GLU A 332 -26.05 10.48 -6.11
C GLU A 332 -27.16 11.55 -6.20
N VAL A 333 -26.80 12.76 -6.64
CA VAL A 333 -27.72 13.90 -6.69
C VAL A 333 -27.72 14.49 -8.09
N ARG A 334 -28.90 14.83 -8.58
CA ARG A 334 -29.05 15.52 -9.86
C ARG A 334 -28.75 17.00 -9.70
N ASP A 335 -27.81 17.50 -10.48
CA ASP A 335 -27.54 18.93 -10.62
C ASP A 335 -28.76 19.59 -11.30
N PRO A 336 -29.40 20.58 -10.66
CA PRO A 336 -30.53 21.29 -11.26
C PRO A 336 -30.17 22.06 -12.54
N SER A 337 -28.91 22.49 -12.68
CA SER A 337 -28.46 23.35 -13.77
C SER A 337 -28.06 22.57 -15.02
N THR A 338 -27.30 21.49 -14.86
CA THR A 338 -26.79 20.66 -15.96
C THR A 338 -27.63 19.41 -16.20
N GLY A 339 -28.53 19.06 -15.29
CA GLY A 339 -29.32 17.83 -15.33
C GLY A 339 -28.51 16.54 -15.10
N SER A 340 -27.19 16.66 -14.91
CA SER A 340 -26.24 15.55 -14.71
C SER A 340 -26.27 15.02 -13.27
N ILE A 341 -25.91 13.77 -13.07
CA ILE A 341 -25.88 13.14 -11.74
C ILE A 341 -24.44 13.19 -11.19
N MET A 342 -24.29 13.72 -9.98
CA MET A 342 -23.01 13.95 -9.30
C MET A 342 -22.96 13.24 -7.95
N PHE A 343 -21.73 13.00 -7.48
CA PHE A 343 -21.47 12.56 -6.11
C PHE A 343 -21.54 13.76 -5.16
N GLN A 344 -22.42 13.69 -4.17
CA GLN A 344 -22.41 14.62 -3.05
C GLN A 344 -22.07 13.85 -1.77
N SER A 345 -20.99 14.23 -1.10
CA SER A 345 -20.57 13.59 0.16
C SER A 345 -21.70 13.60 1.18
N TYR A 346 -21.81 12.50 1.92
CA TYR A 346 -22.79 12.31 2.97
C TYR A 346 -22.09 12.43 4.33
N GLY A 347 -22.59 13.31 5.21
CA GLY A 347 -21.97 13.63 6.50
C GLY A 347 -21.04 14.85 6.47
N ASP A 348 -20.27 15.03 7.54
CA ASP A 348 -19.44 16.23 7.74
C ASP A 348 -18.10 16.20 6.97
N LYS A 349 -17.66 15.01 6.54
CA LYS A 349 -16.41 14.83 5.79
C LYS A 349 -16.68 14.98 4.29
N GLN A 350 -16.02 15.94 3.64
CA GLN A 350 -15.95 15.97 2.19
C GLN A 350 -14.96 14.92 1.69
N GLY A 351 -15.46 13.97 0.91
CA GLY A 351 -14.64 12.91 0.31
C GLY A 351 -14.04 13.33 -1.04
N PRO A 352 -13.03 12.59 -1.55
CA PRO A 352 -12.29 12.95 -2.77
C PRO A 352 -13.14 13.11 -4.04
N GLN A 353 -14.28 12.42 -4.12
CA GLN A 353 -15.15 12.43 -5.30
C GLN A 353 -16.28 13.48 -5.21
N HIS A 354 -16.28 14.35 -4.19
CA HIS A 354 -17.31 15.36 -4.03
C HIS A 354 -17.42 16.28 -5.26
N GLY A 355 -18.63 16.42 -5.81
CA GLY A 355 -18.90 17.23 -6.99
C GLY A 355 -18.54 16.59 -8.33
N MET A 356 -17.94 15.39 -8.33
CA MET A 356 -17.62 14.68 -9.58
C MET A 356 -18.86 14.01 -10.18
N LEU A 357 -18.90 13.88 -11.51
CA LEU A 357 -19.95 13.14 -12.21
C LEU A 357 -19.88 11.63 -11.89
N ILE A 358 -21.02 10.94 -11.84
CA ILE A 358 -21.03 9.48 -11.54
C ILE A 358 -20.32 8.62 -12.59
N ASN A 359 -20.19 9.14 -13.82
CA ASN A 359 -19.53 8.47 -14.95
C ASN A 359 -18.03 8.84 -15.06
N THR A 360 -17.46 9.49 -14.04
CA THR A 360 -16.04 9.81 -13.96
C THR A 360 -15.23 8.52 -14.04
N ALA A 361 -14.29 8.47 -14.98
CA ALA A 361 -13.46 7.31 -15.24
C ALA A 361 -12.37 7.14 -14.19
N TYR A 362 -11.97 5.89 -13.94
CA TYR A 362 -10.84 5.59 -13.08
C TYR A 362 -9.54 6.08 -13.70
N VAL A 363 -8.72 6.68 -12.85
CA VAL A 363 -7.41 7.20 -13.23
C VAL A 363 -6.44 6.02 -13.34
N THR A 364 -5.58 6.08 -14.37
CA THR A 364 -4.47 5.14 -14.55
C THR A 364 -3.41 5.36 -13.47
N LYS A 365 -2.50 4.39 -13.31
CA LYS A 365 -1.49 4.40 -12.24
C LYS A 365 -0.54 5.58 -12.42
N ASP A 366 -0.39 6.37 -11.36
CA ASP A 366 0.55 7.49 -11.34
C ASP A 366 1.96 7.05 -10.87
N LEU A 367 2.93 7.96 -11.02
CA LEU A 367 4.32 7.74 -10.59
C LEU A 367 4.42 7.43 -9.09
N LEU A 368 3.57 8.05 -8.27
CA LEU A 368 3.54 7.86 -6.82
C LEU A 368 3.14 6.42 -6.47
N GLN A 369 2.09 5.91 -7.10
CA GLN A 369 1.62 4.54 -6.90
C GLN A 369 2.63 3.51 -7.42
N ALA A 370 3.39 3.82 -8.47
CA ALA A 370 4.51 2.98 -8.91
C ALA A 370 5.59 2.86 -7.82
N LYS A 371 5.98 3.97 -7.18
CA LYS A 371 6.91 3.97 -6.05
C LYS A 371 6.34 3.23 -4.84
N ARG A 372 5.07 3.45 -4.49
CA ARG A 372 4.38 2.72 -3.40
C ARG A 372 4.45 1.21 -3.59
N PHE A 373 4.13 0.76 -4.78
CA PHE A 373 4.19 -0.64 -5.14
C PHE A 373 5.62 -1.20 -5.03
N GLN A 374 6.62 -0.46 -5.49
CA GLN A 374 8.03 -0.87 -5.36
C GLN A 374 8.41 -1.06 -3.88
N ALA A 375 8.05 -0.13 -3.00
CA ALA A 375 8.27 -0.25 -1.56
C ALA A 375 7.53 -1.46 -0.95
N GLN A 376 6.23 -1.60 -1.26
CA GLN A 376 5.40 -2.72 -0.76
C GLN A 376 5.92 -4.08 -1.24
N SER A 377 6.42 -4.16 -2.47
CA SER A 377 7.02 -5.39 -3.01
C SER A 377 8.31 -5.81 -2.29
N LEU A 378 8.98 -4.87 -1.62
CA LEU A 378 10.13 -5.09 -0.75
C LEU A 378 9.72 -5.28 0.72
N GLY A 379 8.42 -5.29 1.02
CA GLY A 379 7.88 -5.50 2.37
C GLY A 379 7.98 -4.30 3.29
N THR A 380 7.92 -3.07 2.76
CA THR A 380 7.99 -1.82 3.54
C THR A 380 7.01 -0.76 3.05
N THR A 381 6.70 0.18 3.92
CA THR A 381 5.88 1.36 3.60
C THR A 381 6.68 2.36 2.76
N TYR A 382 6.02 2.97 1.76
CA TYR A 382 6.60 4.06 1.02
C TYR A 382 6.85 5.30 1.90
N VAL A 383 7.96 5.99 1.66
CA VAL A 383 8.50 7.00 2.58
C VAL A 383 7.52 8.15 2.89
N TYR A 384 6.71 8.58 1.92
CA TYR A 384 5.73 9.66 2.11
C TYR A 384 4.42 9.20 2.76
N ASP A 385 4.22 7.90 2.98
CA ASP A 385 3.05 7.38 3.69
C ASP A 385 3.29 7.26 5.21
N PHE A 386 4.55 7.35 5.69
CA PHE A 386 4.87 7.36 7.13
C PHE A 386 4.23 8.52 7.92
N PRO A 387 4.17 9.78 7.43
CA PRO A 387 3.45 10.84 8.13
C PRO A 387 1.97 10.50 8.39
N GLU A 388 1.29 9.88 7.42
CA GLU A 388 -0.10 9.47 7.62
C GLU A 388 -0.19 8.26 8.57
N MET A 389 0.75 7.32 8.49
CA MET A 389 0.85 6.23 9.46
C MET A 389 1.02 6.74 10.91
N ILE A 390 1.87 7.74 11.12
CA ILE A 390 2.05 8.42 12.42
C ILE A 390 0.75 9.08 12.87
N ARG A 391 0.01 9.73 11.96
CA ARG A 391 -1.30 10.32 12.26
C ARG A 391 -2.28 9.27 12.80
N GLN A 392 -2.35 8.12 12.14
CA GLN A 392 -3.24 7.03 12.54
C GLN A 392 -2.80 6.38 13.87
N ALA A 393 -1.50 6.19 14.06
CA ALA A 393 -0.96 5.70 15.33
C ALA A 393 -1.20 6.69 16.48
N LEU A 394 -1.20 8.01 16.23
CA LEU A 394 -1.61 9.02 17.21
C LEU A 394 -3.09 8.87 17.59
N PHE A 395 -4.00 8.68 16.62
CA PHE A 395 -5.41 8.43 16.94
C PHE A 395 -5.57 7.18 17.81
N LYS A 396 -4.87 6.09 17.49
CA LYS A 396 -4.81 4.88 18.32
C LYS A 396 -4.30 5.17 19.74
N LEU A 397 -3.28 6.02 19.88
CA LEU A 397 -2.70 6.39 21.18
C LEU A 397 -3.67 7.23 22.04
N TRP A 398 -4.43 8.13 21.44
CA TRP A 398 -5.46 8.91 22.15
C TRP A 398 -6.67 8.07 22.58
N GLY A 399 -6.95 6.96 21.88
CA GLY A 399 -8.08 6.09 22.17
C GLY A 399 -9.40 6.65 21.66
N SER A 400 -10.23 7.25 22.52
CA SER A 400 -11.58 7.69 22.14
C SER A 400 -11.59 8.99 21.31
N SER A 401 -12.60 9.12 20.44
CA SER A 401 -12.74 10.27 19.53
C SER A 401 -12.92 11.61 20.23
N ASP A 402 -13.46 11.60 21.45
CA ASP A 402 -13.78 12.83 22.20
C ASP A 402 -12.54 13.47 22.84
N LEU A 403 -11.44 12.72 22.95
CA LEU A 403 -10.22 13.15 23.62
C LEU A 403 -9.18 13.75 22.66
N HIS A 404 -9.18 13.35 21.39
CA HIS A 404 -8.12 13.76 20.47
C HIS A 404 -8.41 15.11 19.77
N PRO A 405 -7.42 15.99 19.61
CA PRO A 405 -7.54 17.18 18.76
C PRO A 405 -7.87 16.82 17.31
N LYS A 406 -8.50 17.72 16.55
CA LYS A 406 -8.71 17.52 15.09
C LYS A 406 -7.39 17.57 14.30
N ASP A 407 -6.38 18.26 14.83
CA ASP A 407 -5.07 18.49 14.23
C ASP A 407 -3.97 17.78 15.04
N VAL A 408 -4.07 16.45 15.17
CA VAL A 408 -3.11 15.63 15.95
C VAL A 408 -1.66 15.68 15.44
N LEU A 409 -1.47 15.96 14.15
CA LEU A 409 -0.16 16.00 13.49
C LEU A 409 -0.11 17.13 12.47
N THR A 410 0.92 17.96 12.57
CA THR A 410 1.40 18.87 11.52
C THR A 410 2.85 18.54 11.19
N TYR A 411 3.22 18.56 9.92
CA TYR A 411 4.59 18.28 9.50
C TYR A 411 4.99 19.17 8.33
N THR A 412 6.29 19.34 8.15
CA THR A 412 6.88 20.03 7.01
C THR A 412 8.10 19.27 6.55
N GLU A 413 8.23 19.08 5.25
CA GLU A 413 9.38 18.40 4.67
C GLU A 413 10.62 19.31 4.77
N LEU A 414 11.76 18.68 5.01
CA LEU A 414 13.06 19.32 5.12
C LEU A 414 13.91 18.94 3.90
N VAL A 415 14.28 19.93 3.11
CA VAL A 415 14.96 19.73 1.82
C VAL A 415 16.24 20.57 1.78
N LEU A 416 17.26 20.11 1.07
CA LEU A 416 18.48 20.89 0.86
C LEU A 416 18.26 21.97 -0.20
N ASP A 417 18.71 23.19 0.07
CA ASP A 417 18.84 24.24 -0.94
C ASP A 417 20.12 24.07 -1.78
N SER A 418 20.30 24.94 -2.78
CA SER A 418 21.51 24.93 -3.65
C SER A 418 22.85 25.12 -2.91
N GLN A 419 22.83 25.56 -1.65
CA GLN A 419 24.01 25.77 -0.81
C GLN A 419 24.20 24.63 0.20
N GLY A 420 23.32 23.62 0.21
CA GLY A 420 23.36 22.50 1.15
C GLY A 420 22.84 22.84 2.55
N HIS A 421 22.01 23.87 2.69
CA HIS A 421 21.28 24.18 3.93
C HIS A 421 19.89 23.56 3.92
N LEU A 422 19.43 23.15 5.10
CA LEU A 422 18.11 22.57 5.28
C LEU A 422 17.03 23.67 5.28
N VAL A 423 16.07 23.60 4.37
CA VAL A 423 14.91 24.51 4.29
C VAL A 423 13.61 23.73 4.42
N GLN A 424 12.61 24.39 5.04
CA GLN A 424 11.27 23.85 5.13
C GLN A 424 10.50 24.09 3.83
N MET A 425 9.98 23.03 3.24
CA MET A 425 9.23 23.10 1.97
C MET A 425 7.97 22.23 2.03
N ASN A 426 6.89 22.74 1.45
CA ASN A 426 5.67 21.97 1.21
C ASN A 426 5.59 21.66 -0.29
N ARG A 427 6.17 20.52 -0.70
CA ARG A 427 6.10 20.02 -2.08
C ARG A 427 5.19 18.79 -2.20
N VAL A 428 4.89 18.40 -3.44
CA VAL A 428 4.11 17.20 -3.72
C VAL A 428 4.91 15.94 -3.33
N PRO A 429 4.30 14.95 -2.68
CA PRO A 429 4.93 13.67 -2.37
C PRO A 429 5.60 13.01 -3.57
N GLY A 430 6.76 12.39 -3.34
CA GLY A 430 7.53 11.68 -4.36
C GLY A 430 8.39 12.56 -5.27
N GLY A 431 8.40 13.88 -5.08
CA GLY A 431 9.26 14.83 -5.77
C GLY A 431 10.69 14.95 -5.22
N ASN A 432 11.16 13.99 -4.43
CA ASN A 432 12.55 13.95 -3.95
C ASN A 432 13.50 13.52 -5.06
N GLU A 433 14.56 14.30 -5.24
CA GLU A 433 15.67 14.01 -6.16
C GLU A 433 16.76 13.16 -5.48
N VAL A 434 16.75 13.10 -4.16
CA VAL A 434 17.71 12.39 -3.31
C VAL A 434 17.01 11.23 -2.61
N GLY A 435 17.71 10.12 -2.39
CA GLY A 435 17.21 8.90 -1.74
C GLY A 435 17.01 8.98 -0.21
N MET A 436 16.89 10.20 0.33
CA MET A 436 16.69 10.48 1.75
C MET A 436 15.65 11.59 1.90
N VAL A 437 14.66 11.39 2.77
CA VAL A 437 13.60 12.36 3.06
C VAL A 437 13.59 12.63 4.56
N ALA A 438 13.42 13.88 4.95
CA ALA A 438 13.32 14.28 6.35
C ALA A 438 12.11 15.20 6.58
N PHE A 439 11.54 15.12 7.77
CA PHE A 439 10.38 15.92 8.18
C PHE A 439 10.61 16.50 9.58
N LYS A 440 10.24 17.77 9.76
CA LYS A 440 9.98 18.31 11.09
C LYS A 440 8.50 18.10 11.39
N MET A 441 8.20 17.44 12.50
CA MET A 441 6.82 17.10 12.87
C MET A 441 6.48 17.63 14.24
N LYS A 442 5.28 18.16 14.38
CA LYS A 442 4.66 18.50 15.66
C LYS A 442 3.50 17.56 15.94
N LEU A 443 3.65 16.76 16.99
CA LEU A 443 2.72 15.71 17.41
C LEU A 443 1.94 16.20 18.64
N LYS A 444 0.62 16.20 18.60
CA LYS A 444 -0.19 16.36 19.82
C LYS A 444 -0.47 14.99 20.41
N THR A 445 0.09 14.73 21.58
CA THR A 445 0.00 13.45 22.28
C THR A 445 -0.74 13.63 23.62
N PRO A 446 -1.27 12.57 24.24
CA PRO A 446 -1.95 12.67 25.53
C PRO A 446 -1.11 13.36 26.60
N GLU A 447 0.20 13.10 26.62
CA GLU A 447 1.15 13.68 27.58
C GLU A 447 1.63 15.09 27.20
N TYR A 448 1.53 15.49 25.92
CA TYR A 448 1.76 16.86 25.46
C TYR A 448 0.61 17.35 24.55
N PRO A 449 -0.58 17.69 25.10
CA PRO A 449 -1.73 18.09 24.29
C PRO A 449 -1.51 19.36 23.45
N LYS A 450 -0.59 20.23 23.88
CA LYS A 450 -0.16 21.44 23.14
C LYS A 450 0.79 21.14 21.97
N GLY A 451 1.33 19.92 21.93
CA GLY A 451 2.28 19.44 20.94
C GLY A 451 3.69 19.24 21.48
N ARG A 452 4.39 18.26 20.91
CA ARG A 452 5.84 18.02 21.00
C ARG A 452 6.43 17.96 19.59
N ASP A 453 7.67 18.40 19.43
CA ASP A 453 8.36 18.38 18.13
C ASP A 453 9.31 17.18 18.03
N ILE A 454 9.47 16.63 16.83
CA ILE A 454 10.47 15.61 16.48
C ILE A 454 11.03 15.87 15.09
N VAL A 455 12.21 15.30 14.80
CA VAL A 455 12.71 15.15 13.42
C VAL A 455 12.61 13.68 13.01
N LEU A 456 11.93 13.43 11.89
CA LEU A 456 11.86 12.12 11.25
C LEU A 456 12.79 12.10 10.03
N ILE A 457 13.63 11.08 9.90
CA ILE A 457 14.52 10.85 8.76
C ILE A 457 14.24 9.45 8.21
N CYS A 458 14.08 9.33 6.90
CA CYS A 458 13.74 8.07 6.24
C CYS A 458 14.51 7.90 4.92
N ASN A 459 15.03 6.69 4.68
CA ASN A 459 15.52 6.34 3.35
C ASN A 459 14.34 6.18 2.37
N ASP A 460 14.51 6.60 1.12
CA ASP A 460 13.61 6.23 0.03
C ASP A 460 14.17 4.98 -0.68
N ILE A 461 13.66 3.81 -0.32
CA ILE A 461 14.08 2.52 -0.92
C ILE A 461 13.82 2.45 -2.43
N THR A 462 12.90 3.28 -2.95
CA THR A 462 12.54 3.32 -4.38
C THR A 462 13.57 4.09 -5.20
N HIS A 463 14.32 4.98 -4.54
CA HIS A 463 15.39 5.75 -5.16
C HIS A 463 16.74 5.04 -4.99
N LYS A 464 17.33 4.53 -6.08
CA LYS A 464 18.64 3.83 -6.08
C LYS A 464 18.76 2.84 -4.91
N ILE A 465 17.73 2.00 -4.73
CA ILE A 465 17.61 0.97 -3.68
C ILE A 465 17.83 1.47 -2.24
N GLY A 466 17.60 2.77 -1.98
CA GLY A 466 17.85 3.41 -0.70
C GLY A 466 19.33 3.51 -0.33
N SER A 467 20.23 3.54 -1.33
CA SER A 467 21.67 3.66 -1.11
C SER A 467 22.07 5.05 -0.63
N PHE A 468 23.06 5.10 0.28
CA PHE A 468 23.65 6.32 0.80
C PHE A 468 24.74 6.85 -0.14
N GLY A 469 24.41 7.90 -0.90
CA GLY A 469 25.39 8.75 -1.56
C GLY A 469 25.65 10.03 -0.76
N PRO A 470 26.52 10.94 -1.25
CA PRO A 470 26.94 12.11 -0.47
C PRO A 470 25.79 13.08 -0.19
N GLU A 471 24.82 13.18 -1.11
CA GLU A 471 23.64 14.02 -0.94
C GLU A 471 22.66 13.43 0.07
N GLU A 472 22.43 12.10 0.04
CA GLU A 472 21.62 11.41 1.05
C GLU A 472 22.21 11.58 2.46
N ASP A 473 23.53 11.41 2.57
CA ASP A 473 24.27 11.61 3.82
C ASP A 473 24.19 13.06 4.30
N LEU A 474 24.21 14.03 3.38
CA LEU A 474 24.07 15.45 3.72
C LEU A 474 22.67 15.78 4.25
N VAL A 475 21.60 15.24 3.65
CA VAL A 475 20.23 15.39 4.18
C VAL A 475 20.16 14.82 5.60
N PHE A 476 20.67 13.60 5.80
CA PHE A 476 20.68 12.95 7.11
C PHE A 476 21.46 13.78 8.14
N LEU A 477 22.67 14.24 7.77
CA LEU A 477 23.54 15.04 8.62
C LEU A 477 22.82 16.31 9.09
N ARG A 478 22.32 17.12 8.14
CA ARG A 478 21.69 18.41 8.44
C ARG A 478 20.39 18.26 9.24
N ALA A 479 19.61 17.22 8.98
CA ALA A 479 18.41 16.93 9.77
C ALA A 479 18.76 16.47 11.21
N SER A 480 19.83 15.68 11.37
CA SER A 480 20.32 15.28 12.70
C SER A 480 20.90 16.45 13.49
N GLU A 481 21.67 17.33 12.84
CA GLU A 481 22.20 18.57 13.43
C GLU A 481 21.07 19.49 13.87
N LEU A 482 20.00 19.63 13.08
CA LEU A 482 18.80 20.40 13.45
C LEU A 482 18.13 19.84 14.71
N ALA A 483 17.90 18.52 14.76
CA ALA A 483 17.29 17.87 15.92
C ALA A 483 18.11 18.12 17.19
N ARG A 484 19.44 18.01 17.08
CA ARG A 484 20.38 18.24 18.18
C ARG A 484 20.41 19.70 18.62
N ALA A 485 20.44 20.64 17.66
CA ALA A 485 20.43 22.07 17.94
C ALA A 485 19.14 22.53 18.65
N GLU A 486 17.99 21.92 18.31
CA GLU A 486 16.71 22.18 18.98
C GLU A 486 16.49 21.33 20.24
N GLY A 487 17.36 20.35 20.51
CA GLY A 487 17.24 19.44 21.64
C GLY A 487 16.09 18.44 21.54
N ILE A 488 15.48 18.27 20.37
CA ILE A 488 14.29 17.44 20.15
C ILE A 488 14.64 16.00 19.71
N PRO A 489 13.79 15.00 19.97
CA PRO A 489 14.05 13.63 19.56
C PRO A 489 14.22 13.45 18.04
N ARG A 490 15.16 12.60 17.66
CA ARG A 490 15.42 12.19 16.27
C ARG A 490 14.98 10.74 16.04
N ILE A 491 14.06 10.55 15.11
CA ILE A 491 13.56 9.25 14.67
C ILE A 491 14.15 8.92 13.30
N TYR A 492 14.71 7.73 13.15
CA TYR A 492 15.25 7.24 11.88
C TYR A 492 14.55 5.95 11.45
N ILE A 493 13.92 5.95 10.28
CA ILE A 493 13.34 4.73 9.68
C ILE A 493 14.27 4.21 8.59
N ALA A 494 14.83 3.02 8.85
CA ALA A 494 15.84 2.38 8.03
C ALA A 494 15.21 1.42 7.01
N ALA A 495 15.43 1.73 5.73
CA ALA A 495 15.17 0.87 4.59
C ALA A 495 16.21 1.19 3.49
N ASN A 496 17.38 0.55 3.53
CA ASN A 496 18.54 0.92 2.72
C ASN A 496 19.39 -0.27 2.24
N SER A 497 20.35 0.01 1.37
CA SER A 497 21.35 -0.96 0.88
C SER A 497 22.79 -0.60 1.26
N GLY A 498 22.98 0.30 2.21
CA GLY A 498 24.31 0.79 2.60
C GLY A 498 24.85 1.85 1.64
N ALA A 499 26.17 2.04 1.65
CA ALA A 499 26.83 3.04 0.81
C ALA A 499 26.59 2.76 -0.67
N ARG A 500 26.38 3.81 -1.46
CA ARG A 500 26.23 3.69 -2.91
C ARG A 500 27.53 3.17 -3.50
N ILE A 501 27.38 2.28 -4.47
CA ILE A 501 28.49 1.69 -5.23
C ILE A 501 28.20 1.87 -6.72
N GLY A 502 29.24 2.00 -7.52
CA GLY A 502 29.13 2.11 -8.96
C GLY A 502 30.50 2.03 -9.63
N PHE A 503 30.49 2.11 -10.96
CA PHE A 503 31.69 2.17 -11.78
C PHE A 503 31.59 3.40 -12.69
N ALA A 504 32.74 3.88 -13.19
CA ALA A 504 32.76 4.91 -14.21
C ALA A 504 32.33 4.32 -15.57
N ASP A 505 31.03 4.38 -15.87
CA ASP A 505 30.46 3.79 -17.08
C ASP A 505 31.06 4.39 -18.36
N GLU A 506 31.45 5.67 -18.34
CA GLU A 506 32.16 6.30 -19.45
C GLU A 506 33.52 5.66 -19.75
N VAL A 507 34.19 5.08 -18.75
CA VAL A 507 35.46 4.37 -18.93
C VAL A 507 35.21 2.89 -19.27
N LYS A 508 34.19 2.29 -18.65
CA LYS A 508 33.82 0.87 -18.80
C LYS A 508 33.58 0.46 -20.24
N HIS A 509 33.03 1.36 -21.07
CA HIS A 509 32.74 1.08 -22.48
C HIS A 509 33.89 1.41 -23.44
N MET A 510 34.99 1.99 -22.95
CA MET A 510 36.09 2.48 -23.80
C MET A 510 37.44 1.81 -23.52
N PHE A 511 37.65 1.25 -22.32
CA PHE A 511 38.93 0.65 -21.98
C PHE A 511 39.28 -0.53 -22.89
N GLN A 512 40.56 -0.65 -23.19
CA GLN A 512 41.17 -1.73 -23.94
C GLN A 512 42.06 -2.56 -23.00
N VAL A 513 42.25 -3.82 -23.35
CA VAL A 513 43.07 -4.75 -22.57
C VAL A 513 44.37 -5.02 -23.33
N ALA A 514 45.52 -4.76 -22.71
CA ALA A 514 46.80 -5.15 -23.25
C ALA A 514 47.12 -6.60 -22.85
N TRP A 515 46.62 -7.56 -23.64
CA TRP A 515 46.86 -8.98 -23.42
C TRP A 515 48.36 -9.33 -23.45
N VAL A 516 48.74 -10.38 -22.72
CA VAL A 516 50.08 -10.98 -22.86
C VAL A 516 50.22 -11.60 -24.24
N ASP A 517 49.17 -12.30 -24.68
CA ASP A 517 49.02 -12.88 -25.99
C ASP A 517 47.58 -12.64 -26.48
N PRO A 518 47.34 -11.80 -27.49
CA PRO A 518 45.99 -11.53 -28.00
C PRO A 518 45.26 -12.76 -28.55
N ALA A 519 45.99 -13.81 -28.95
CA ALA A 519 45.40 -15.06 -29.44
C ALA A 519 44.99 -16.01 -28.30
N GLU A 520 45.56 -15.85 -27.11
CA GLU A 520 45.33 -16.69 -25.91
C GLU A 520 45.09 -15.83 -24.65
N PRO A 521 43.92 -15.15 -24.53
CA PRO A 521 43.61 -14.22 -23.43
C PRO A 521 43.70 -14.82 -22.02
N GLU A 522 43.54 -16.12 -21.89
CA GLU A 522 43.68 -16.89 -20.65
C GLU A 522 45.09 -16.85 -20.05
N LYS A 523 46.12 -16.52 -20.85
CA LYS A 523 47.47 -16.24 -20.35
C LYS A 523 47.54 -14.97 -19.49
N GLY A 524 46.46 -14.19 -19.46
CA GLY A 524 46.31 -12.98 -18.68
C GLY A 524 46.60 -11.71 -19.48
N PHE A 525 46.49 -10.57 -18.79
CA PHE A 525 46.71 -9.25 -19.35
C PHE A 525 47.78 -8.49 -18.56
N ARG A 526 48.37 -7.47 -19.18
CA ARG A 526 49.44 -6.66 -18.60
C ARG A 526 48.91 -5.40 -17.96
N TYR A 527 48.03 -4.67 -18.64
CA TYR A 527 47.39 -3.45 -18.15
C TYR A 527 46.12 -3.13 -18.94
N LEU A 528 45.34 -2.18 -18.43
CA LEU A 528 44.20 -1.57 -19.13
C LEU A 528 44.62 -0.21 -19.68
N TYR A 529 44.15 0.15 -20.87
CA TYR A 529 44.52 1.41 -21.51
C TYR A 529 43.39 2.00 -22.33
N LEU A 530 43.54 3.24 -22.75
CA LEU A 530 42.69 3.90 -23.74
C LEU A 530 43.48 4.18 -25.01
N THR A 531 42.78 4.12 -26.15
CA THR A 531 43.34 4.62 -27.41
C THR A 531 43.49 6.14 -27.34
N PRO A 532 44.35 6.77 -28.16
CA PRO A 532 44.47 8.24 -28.19
C PRO A 532 43.13 8.93 -28.51
N GLN A 533 42.32 8.28 -29.35
CA GLN A 533 40.99 8.78 -29.72
C GLN A 533 40.04 8.76 -28.51
N ASP A 534 40.01 7.66 -27.75
CA ASP A 534 39.12 7.54 -26.59
C ASP A 534 39.60 8.37 -25.41
N TYR A 535 40.91 8.45 -25.18
CA TYR A 535 41.48 9.35 -24.19
C TYR A 535 41.10 10.81 -24.47
N THR A 536 41.19 11.25 -25.73
CA THR A 536 40.80 12.61 -26.11
C THR A 536 39.33 12.91 -25.79
N LYS A 537 38.42 11.94 -25.98
CA LYS A 537 36.98 12.10 -25.68
C LYS A 537 36.67 12.36 -24.21
N ILE A 538 37.43 11.75 -23.29
CA ILE A 538 37.15 11.82 -21.84
C ILE A 538 38.15 12.66 -21.05
N SER A 539 39.25 13.09 -21.67
CA SER A 539 40.31 13.89 -21.03
C SER A 539 39.78 15.19 -20.40
N THR A 540 38.75 15.80 -20.99
CA THR A 540 38.13 17.03 -20.46
C THR A 540 37.25 16.80 -19.23
N MET A 541 36.85 15.56 -18.96
CA MET A 541 35.97 15.21 -17.84
C MET A 541 36.74 14.91 -16.54
N ASN A 542 38.08 14.84 -16.60
CA ASN A 542 38.94 14.39 -15.50
C ASN A 542 38.55 13.00 -14.94
N SER A 543 37.93 12.14 -15.75
CA SER A 543 37.47 10.82 -15.32
C SER A 543 38.61 9.83 -15.03
N VAL A 544 39.79 10.05 -15.61
CA VAL A 544 40.93 9.11 -15.51
C VAL A 544 42.25 9.85 -15.41
N ARG A 545 43.20 9.22 -14.72
CA ARG A 545 44.62 9.57 -14.81
C ARG A 545 45.32 8.49 -15.61
N CYS A 546 46.01 8.90 -16.67
CA CYS A 546 46.71 7.98 -17.55
C CYS A 546 48.20 8.31 -17.68
N GLU A 547 48.97 7.30 -18.07
CA GLU A 547 50.35 7.44 -18.53
C GLU A 547 50.43 7.08 -20.02
N HIS A 548 51.08 7.94 -20.81
CA HIS A 548 51.28 7.67 -22.23
C HIS A 548 52.46 6.72 -22.43
N VAL A 549 52.24 5.65 -23.20
CA VAL A 549 53.27 4.68 -23.57
C VAL A 549 53.17 4.36 -25.06
N GLU A 550 54.32 4.07 -25.68
CA GLU A 550 54.36 3.50 -27.03
C GLU A 550 54.74 2.03 -26.96
N GLU A 551 53.89 1.17 -27.52
CA GLU A 551 54.14 -0.26 -27.50
C GLU A 551 53.63 -0.94 -28.77
N GLY A 552 54.48 -1.74 -29.42
CA GLY A 552 54.13 -2.41 -30.67
C GLY A 552 53.83 -1.46 -31.84
N GLY A 553 54.33 -0.21 -31.77
CA GLY A 553 54.01 0.85 -32.72
C GLY A 553 52.68 1.57 -32.47
N GLU A 554 51.96 1.21 -31.39
CA GLU A 554 50.73 1.86 -30.99
C GLU A 554 50.95 2.80 -29.80
N SER A 555 50.41 4.01 -29.90
CA SER A 555 50.32 4.95 -28.78
C SER A 555 49.17 4.56 -27.87
N ARG A 556 49.43 4.34 -26.58
CA ARG A 556 48.45 3.89 -25.58
C ARG A 556 48.48 4.79 -24.36
N TYR A 557 47.30 5.04 -23.78
CA TYR A 557 47.15 5.77 -22.52
C TYR A 557 46.79 4.77 -21.42
N VAL A 558 47.79 4.26 -20.70
CA VAL A 558 47.63 3.28 -19.63
C VAL A 558 46.85 3.91 -18.49
N LEU A 559 45.80 3.24 -18.02
CA LEU A 559 44.96 3.70 -16.91
C LEU A 559 45.70 3.48 -15.59
N LEU A 560 46.02 4.57 -14.88
CA LEU A 560 46.62 4.53 -13.55
C LEU A 560 45.55 4.64 -12.46
N ASP A 561 44.71 5.68 -12.55
CA ASP A 561 43.61 5.94 -11.62
C ASP A 561 42.32 6.14 -12.40
N ILE A 562 41.21 5.56 -11.92
CA ILE A 562 39.85 5.82 -12.43
C ILE A 562 39.13 6.65 -11.37
N ILE A 563 38.83 7.90 -11.70
CA ILE A 563 38.19 8.88 -10.83
C ILE A 563 36.67 8.87 -11.08
N GLY A 564 36.27 8.82 -12.35
CA GLY A 564 34.89 8.95 -12.79
C GLY A 564 34.40 10.40 -12.84
N LYS A 565 33.50 10.72 -13.76
CA LYS A 565 32.87 12.04 -13.86
C LYS A 565 31.79 12.27 -12.80
N ASP A 566 31.12 11.19 -12.41
CA ASP A 566 29.96 11.20 -11.54
C ASP A 566 30.40 10.96 -10.09
N ASN A 567 29.85 11.74 -9.16
CA ASN A 567 30.16 11.64 -7.74
C ASN A 567 29.30 10.56 -7.06
N GLY A 568 29.85 9.89 -6.05
CA GLY A 568 29.09 9.02 -5.15
C GLY A 568 29.16 7.53 -5.50
N PHE A 569 30.31 7.05 -5.96
CA PHE A 569 30.58 5.65 -6.23
C PHE A 569 31.75 5.06 -5.44
N GLY A 570 32.54 5.91 -4.76
CA GLY A 570 33.77 5.50 -4.08
C GLY A 570 33.94 6.05 -2.66
N VAL A 571 35.16 6.51 -2.36
CA VAL A 571 35.62 6.90 -1.02
C VAL A 571 34.91 8.14 -0.47
N GLU A 572 34.34 8.98 -1.33
CA GLU A 572 33.47 10.09 -0.97
C GLU A 572 32.25 9.63 -0.15
N ASN A 573 31.67 8.46 -0.47
CA ASN A 573 30.56 7.89 0.27
C ASN A 573 31.04 7.37 1.63
N LEU A 574 32.25 6.81 1.70
CA LEU A 574 32.82 6.36 2.97
C LEU A 574 33.11 7.54 3.90
N ARG A 575 33.61 8.65 3.36
CA ARG A 575 33.80 9.90 4.11
C ARG A 575 32.47 10.44 4.63
N ALA A 576 31.44 10.47 3.78
CA ALA A 576 30.12 10.96 4.14
C ALA A 576 29.43 10.04 5.18
N ALA A 577 29.51 8.73 4.99
CA ALA A 577 29.07 7.70 5.95
C ALA A 577 29.75 7.86 7.32
N GLY A 578 31.07 8.06 7.34
CA GLY A 578 31.81 8.33 8.58
C GLY A 578 31.36 9.61 9.28
N THR A 579 30.97 10.62 8.52
CA THR A 579 30.45 11.89 9.04
C THR A 579 29.11 11.70 9.76
N ILE A 580 28.15 11.00 9.13
CA ILE A 580 26.84 10.74 9.74
C ILE A 580 26.90 9.72 10.89
N ALA A 581 27.87 8.80 10.88
CA ALA A 581 28.16 7.94 12.02
C ALA A 581 28.65 8.76 13.22
N GLY A 582 29.60 9.67 13.00
CA GLY A 582 30.10 10.59 14.03
C GLY A 582 28.99 11.46 14.60
N GLU A 583 28.16 12.06 13.75
CA GLU A 583 27.02 12.87 14.20
C GLU A 583 25.99 12.02 14.96
N SER A 584 25.69 10.80 14.50
CA SER A 584 24.75 9.92 15.22
C SER A 584 25.25 9.51 16.60
N SER A 585 26.56 9.30 16.76
CA SER A 585 27.17 9.06 18.07
C SER A 585 26.98 10.25 19.01
N ARG A 586 27.18 11.48 18.52
CA ARG A 586 26.98 12.71 19.31
C ARG A 586 25.51 12.93 19.63
N ALA A 587 24.63 12.72 18.65
CA ALA A 587 23.20 12.85 18.81
C ALA A 587 22.66 11.94 19.93
N TYR A 588 23.11 10.69 20.04
CA TYR A 588 22.71 9.80 21.14
C TYR A 588 23.11 10.32 22.53
N ASP A 589 24.25 11.03 22.64
CA ASP A 589 24.69 11.57 23.92
C ASP A 589 23.95 12.86 24.32
N GLU A 590 23.35 13.59 23.37
CA GLU A 590 22.72 14.91 23.57
C GLU A 590 21.18 14.92 23.47
N ILE A 591 20.59 14.03 22.65
CA ILE A 591 19.15 13.93 22.42
C ILE A 591 18.68 12.47 22.38
N VAL A 592 17.37 12.26 22.47
CA VAL A 592 16.80 10.93 22.31
C VAL A 592 16.80 10.53 20.84
N THR A 593 17.48 9.42 20.55
CA THR A 593 17.52 8.77 19.24
C THR A 593 16.74 7.46 19.28
N ILE A 594 15.87 7.24 18.29
CA ILE A 594 15.13 5.98 18.08
C ILE A 594 15.27 5.59 16.61
N SER A 595 15.53 4.31 16.35
CA SER A 595 15.58 3.76 15.00
C SER A 595 14.53 2.66 14.82
N MET A 596 13.86 2.65 13.68
CA MET A 596 12.97 1.57 13.26
C MET A 596 13.50 0.92 11.99
N VAL A 597 13.66 -0.40 11.99
CA VAL A 597 14.10 -1.15 10.81
C VAL A 597 12.89 -1.76 10.15
N SER A 598 12.49 -1.18 9.02
CA SER A 598 11.26 -1.52 8.30
C SER A 598 11.47 -2.59 7.23
N CYS A 599 12.59 -2.51 6.49
CA CYS A 599 12.92 -3.46 5.42
C CYS A 599 14.26 -4.15 5.67
N ARG A 600 15.34 -3.40 5.49
CA ARG A 600 16.71 -3.85 5.66
C ARG A 600 17.60 -2.68 5.99
N ALA A 601 18.59 -2.90 6.85
CA ALA A 601 19.63 -1.94 7.18
C ALA A 601 20.99 -2.58 6.89
N ILE A 602 21.72 -2.06 5.91
CA ILE A 602 22.97 -2.63 5.41
C ILE A 602 24.14 -1.66 5.64
N GLY A 603 25.29 -2.20 6.06
CA GLY A 603 26.53 -1.43 6.18
C GLY A 603 26.38 -0.23 7.11
N ILE A 604 26.54 0.99 6.60
CA ILE A 604 26.34 2.22 7.39
C ILE A 604 24.93 2.29 8.01
N GLY A 605 23.90 1.81 7.31
CA GLY A 605 22.54 1.76 7.85
C GLY A 605 22.45 0.93 9.14
N ALA A 606 23.14 -0.21 9.19
CA ALA A 606 23.21 -1.04 10.39
C ALA A 606 23.96 -0.34 11.54
N TYR A 607 25.05 0.36 11.22
CA TYR A 607 25.78 1.17 12.22
C TYR A 607 24.95 2.33 12.75
N LEU A 608 24.21 3.06 11.90
CA LEU A 608 23.34 4.16 12.34
C LEU A 608 22.27 3.68 13.31
N VAL A 609 21.68 2.51 13.04
CA VAL A 609 20.72 1.86 13.93
C VAL A 609 21.38 1.55 15.29
N ARG A 610 22.58 0.96 15.30
CA ARG A 610 23.31 0.67 16.55
C ARG A 610 23.76 1.94 17.29
N LEU A 611 24.25 2.95 16.58
CA LEU A 611 24.68 4.23 17.14
C LEU A 611 23.51 5.03 17.70
N GLY A 612 22.32 4.90 17.10
CA GLY A 612 21.07 5.41 17.64
C GLY A 612 20.55 4.65 18.86
N GLN A 613 21.13 3.47 19.16
CA GLN A 613 20.95 2.63 20.34
C GLN A 613 19.56 1.99 20.50
N ARG A 614 18.47 2.78 20.46
CA ARG A 614 17.11 2.30 20.71
C ARG A 614 16.49 1.82 19.41
N VAL A 615 16.31 0.51 19.27
CA VAL A 615 15.96 -0.12 17.98
C VAL A 615 14.65 -0.89 18.07
N ILE A 616 13.74 -0.59 17.14
CA ILE A 616 12.53 -1.36 16.89
C ILE A 616 12.74 -2.10 15.56
N GLN A 617 12.59 -3.41 15.54
CA GLN A 617 12.79 -4.21 14.33
C GLN A 617 11.49 -4.90 13.91
N VAL A 618 11.08 -4.67 12.66
CA VAL A 618 9.94 -5.38 12.07
C VAL A 618 10.33 -6.83 11.81
N GLU A 619 9.46 -7.80 12.09
CA GLU A 619 9.76 -9.25 12.08
C GLU A 619 10.41 -9.76 10.79
N ASN A 620 9.99 -9.25 9.63
CA ASN A 620 10.53 -9.66 8.32
C ASN A 620 11.77 -8.86 7.87
N SER A 621 12.29 -7.97 8.72
CA SER A 621 13.43 -7.11 8.41
C SER A 621 14.75 -7.64 8.97
N HIS A 622 15.88 -7.17 8.42
CA HIS A 622 17.21 -7.58 8.87
C HIS A 622 18.21 -6.42 8.95
N ILE A 623 19.12 -6.53 9.93
CA ILE A 623 20.24 -5.61 10.16
C ILE A 623 21.54 -6.37 9.87
N ILE A 624 22.24 -6.03 8.79
CA ILE A 624 23.43 -6.76 8.35
C ILE A 624 24.57 -5.81 7.94
N LEU A 625 25.81 -6.29 8.00
CA LEU A 625 26.96 -5.57 7.45
C LEU A 625 27.23 -5.95 6.00
N THR A 626 27.15 -7.25 5.69
CA THR A 626 27.37 -7.83 4.37
C THR A 626 26.30 -8.88 4.06
N GLY A 627 26.00 -9.08 2.77
CA GLY A 627 25.15 -10.19 2.32
C GLY A 627 25.86 -11.55 2.43
N VAL A 628 25.14 -12.62 2.10
CA VAL A 628 25.63 -14.01 2.13
C VAL A 628 26.89 -14.16 1.27
N LEU A 629 27.95 -14.74 1.85
CA LEU A 629 29.26 -14.98 1.20
C LEU A 629 29.16 -16.09 0.13
N GLY A 630 30.10 -16.13 -0.82
CA GLY A 630 30.12 -17.01 -2.02
C GLY A 630 30.18 -18.53 -1.81
N ARG A 631 29.80 -19.04 -0.64
CA ARG A 631 29.40 -20.44 -0.39
C ARG A 631 28.02 -20.40 0.25
N GLU A 632 27.08 -21.25 -0.18
CA GLU A 632 25.69 -21.30 0.34
C GLU A 632 25.60 -21.81 1.80
N VAL A 633 26.32 -21.16 2.72
CA VAL A 633 26.32 -21.44 4.16
C VAL A 633 25.03 -20.93 4.80
N TYR A 634 24.52 -19.80 4.31
CA TYR A 634 23.31 -19.17 4.81
C TYR A 634 22.23 -19.15 3.72
N THR A 635 21.00 -19.50 4.08
CA THR A 635 19.85 -19.55 3.17
C THR A 635 19.07 -18.24 3.11
N SER A 636 19.32 -17.32 4.07
CA SER A 636 18.61 -16.05 4.18
C SER A 636 19.43 -15.03 4.98
N ASN A 637 19.33 -13.75 4.61
CA ASN A 637 19.88 -12.64 5.39
C ASN A 637 19.32 -12.57 6.81
N ASN A 638 18.11 -13.11 7.06
CA ASN A 638 17.54 -13.17 8.40
C ASN A 638 18.37 -14.06 9.34
N GLN A 639 19.11 -15.05 8.83
CA GLN A 639 20.02 -15.85 9.64
C GLN A 639 21.21 -15.04 10.18
N LEU A 640 21.53 -13.91 9.55
CA LEU A 640 22.60 -13.01 9.95
C LEU A 640 22.10 -11.82 10.78
N GLY A 641 20.93 -11.28 10.41
CA GLY A 641 20.44 -9.99 10.91
C GLY A 641 18.98 -9.91 11.29
N GLY A 642 18.24 -11.03 11.20
CA GLY A 642 16.82 -11.08 11.54
C GLY A 642 16.58 -10.92 13.04
N VAL A 643 15.32 -10.85 13.43
CA VAL A 643 14.90 -10.67 14.84
C VAL A 643 15.45 -11.77 15.76
N GLN A 644 15.59 -13.00 15.25
CA GLN A 644 16.16 -14.13 15.98
C GLN A 644 17.65 -13.96 16.32
N ILE A 645 18.34 -13.03 15.68
CA ILE A 645 19.72 -12.66 16.00
C ILE A 645 19.71 -11.39 16.84
N MET A 646 19.11 -10.31 16.31
CA MET A 646 19.27 -8.96 16.85
C MET A 646 18.43 -8.70 18.10
N HIS A 647 17.27 -9.34 18.27
CA HIS A 647 16.52 -9.25 19.53
C HIS A 647 17.18 -10.10 20.62
N ASN A 648 17.74 -11.25 20.24
CA ASN A 648 18.40 -12.20 21.15
C ASN A 648 19.80 -11.77 21.57
N ASN A 649 20.43 -10.82 20.89
CA ASN A 649 21.72 -10.23 21.26
C ASN A 649 21.60 -8.81 21.87
N GLY A 650 20.38 -8.27 21.98
CA GLY A 650 20.11 -6.97 22.58
C GLY A 650 20.31 -5.75 21.68
N VAL A 651 20.62 -5.93 20.39
CA VAL A 651 20.68 -4.81 19.42
C VAL A 651 19.27 -4.27 19.15
N SER A 652 18.30 -5.15 18.97
CA SER A 652 16.89 -4.80 18.83
C SER A 652 16.21 -4.83 20.19
N HIS A 653 15.69 -3.68 20.64
CA HIS A 653 15.02 -3.54 21.93
C HIS A 653 13.62 -4.14 21.92
N VAL A 654 12.90 -4.02 20.81
CA VAL A 654 11.55 -4.61 20.61
C VAL A 654 11.40 -5.08 19.18
N THR A 655 10.60 -6.12 19.00
CA THR A 655 10.17 -6.63 17.68
C THR A 655 8.68 -6.38 17.48
N VAL A 656 8.29 -6.06 16.24
CA VAL A 656 6.91 -5.73 15.87
C VAL A 656 6.49 -6.47 14.60
N PRO A 657 5.21 -6.81 14.42
CA PRO A 657 4.76 -7.57 13.27
C PRO A 657 4.82 -6.78 11.95
N ASP A 658 4.64 -5.46 12.02
CA ASP A 658 4.57 -4.58 10.86
C ASP A 658 5.02 -3.14 11.18
N ASP A 659 5.12 -2.32 10.13
CA ASP A 659 5.53 -0.92 10.21
C ASP A 659 4.60 -0.07 11.09
N PHE A 660 3.30 -0.37 11.11
CA PHE A 660 2.31 0.41 11.87
C PHE A 660 2.50 0.18 13.38
N GLU A 661 2.64 -1.06 13.83
CA GLU A 661 2.97 -1.36 15.23
C GLU A 661 4.37 -0.85 15.60
N GLY A 662 5.29 -0.78 14.64
CA GLY A 662 6.59 -0.10 14.80
C GLY A 662 6.43 1.38 15.13
N VAL A 663 5.69 2.11 14.30
CA VAL A 663 5.38 3.54 14.53
C VAL A 663 4.62 3.74 15.84
N TYR A 664 3.64 2.88 16.14
CA TYR A 664 2.90 2.94 17.40
C TYR A 664 3.83 2.76 18.61
N THR A 665 4.76 1.81 18.53
CA THR A 665 5.78 1.57 19.58
C THR A 665 6.71 2.78 19.76
N ILE A 666 7.09 3.48 18.67
CA ILE A 666 7.85 4.74 18.75
C ILE A 666 7.07 5.77 19.58
N LEU A 667 5.78 5.95 19.28
CA LEU A 667 4.93 6.89 20.02
C LEU A 667 4.75 6.49 21.49
N GLN A 668 4.60 5.19 21.77
CA GLN A 668 4.54 4.69 23.14
C GLN A 668 5.83 4.97 23.89
N TRP A 669 7.01 4.75 23.30
CA TRP A 669 8.29 5.10 23.92
C TRP A 669 8.42 6.60 24.15
N LEU A 670 8.06 7.42 23.15
CA LEU A 670 8.07 8.88 23.27
C LEU A 670 7.16 9.35 24.42
N SER A 671 6.08 8.64 24.75
CA SER A 671 5.20 9.01 25.86
C SER A 671 5.90 9.06 27.21
N TYR A 672 7.01 8.33 27.41
CA TYR A 672 7.83 8.37 28.63
C TYR A 672 8.91 9.46 28.57
N ILE A 673 9.19 10.01 27.40
CA ILE A 673 10.39 10.82 27.11
C ILE A 673 10.02 12.31 27.07
N PRO A 674 10.84 13.21 27.66
CA PRO A 674 10.70 14.65 27.52
C PRO A 674 10.55 15.09 26.06
N LYS A 675 9.82 16.18 25.82
CA LYS A 675 9.67 16.72 24.45
C LYS A 675 10.98 17.28 23.87
N ASP A 676 11.91 17.69 24.73
CA ASP A 676 13.24 18.19 24.41
C ASP A 676 14.19 17.94 25.61
N ASN A 677 15.49 18.13 25.42
CA ASN A 677 16.53 17.88 26.44
C ASN A 677 16.56 18.90 27.60
N GLN A 678 15.68 19.91 27.60
CA GLN A 678 15.56 20.91 28.66
C GLN A 678 14.26 20.74 29.47
N SER A 679 13.33 19.96 28.96
CA SER A 679 12.02 19.75 29.56
C SER A 679 12.04 18.67 30.64
N PRO A 680 11.18 18.77 31.66
CA PRO A 680 10.97 17.67 32.60
C PRO A 680 10.32 16.47 31.91
N VAL A 681 10.38 15.31 32.58
CA VAL A 681 9.69 14.11 32.11
C VAL A 681 8.16 14.31 32.06
N PRO A 682 7.47 13.68 31.08
CA PRO A 682 6.03 13.83 30.90
C PRO A 682 5.23 13.10 31.99
N VAL A 683 4.80 13.83 33.02
CA VAL A 683 3.86 13.32 34.03
C VAL A 683 2.44 13.31 33.45
N THR A 684 1.80 12.15 33.46
CA THR A 684 0.42 11.98 32.99
C THR A 684 -0.58 12.00 34.13
N ALA A 685 -1.88 12.14 33.81
CA ALA A 685 -2.93 12.00 34.81
C ALA A 685 -2.87 10.61 35.47
N ILE A 686 -3.10 10.59 36.79
CA ILE A 686 -3.08 9.37 37.60
C ILE A 686 -4.30 8.53 37.22
N SER A 687 -4.07 7.39 36.54
CA SER A 687 -5.11 6.40 36.25
C SER A 687 -5.18 5.29 37.31
N ASP A 688 -4.08 5.05 38.00
CA ASP A 688 -3.94 4.04 39.05
C ASP A 688 -3.61 4.74 40.38
N PRO A 689 -4.48 4.68 41.41
CA PRO A 689 -4.32 5.47 42.64
C PRO A 689 -3.01 5.16 43.39
N VAL A 690 -2.21 6.19 43.69
CA VAL A 690 -0.92 6.02 44.40
C VAL A 690 -1.05 5.47 45.83
N GLU A 691 -2.20 5.64 46.46
CA GLU A 691 -2.49 5.17 47.83
C GLU A 691 -2.94 3.71 47.88
N ARG A 692 -3.05 3.02 46.74
CA ARG A 692 -3.47 1.61 46.74
C ARG A 692 -2.39 0.71 47.32
N GLU A 693 -2.80 -0.39 47.95
CA GLU A 693 -1.87 -1.44 48.34
C GLU A 693 -1.36 -2.23 47.12
N ILE A 694 -0.25 -2.94 47.30
CA ILE A 694 0.29 -3.86 46.29
C ILE A 694 -0.16 -5.27 46.67
N ASP A 695 -1.03 -5.87 45.85
CA ASP A 695 -1.59 -7.19 46.17
C ASP A 695 -0.57 -8.32 45.95
N PHE A 696 0.26 -8.23 44.91
CA PHE A 696 1.27 -9.23 44.66
C PHE A 696 2.49 -9.03 45.56
N VAL A 697 2.69 -9.93 46.51
CA VAL A 697 3.86 -9.93 47.39
C VAL A 697 4.80 -11.09 47.02
N PRO A 698 6.07 -10.80 46.67
CA PRO A 698 7.09 -11.81 46.44
C PRO A 698 7.26 -12.82 47.59
N SER A 699 7.52 -14.07 47.26
CA SER A 699 7.94 -15.10 48.22
C SER A 699 9.42 -15.45 48.06
N LYS A 700 9.97 -16.29 48.94
CA LYS A 700 11.34 -16.83 48.77
C LYS A 700 11.46 -17.81 47.59
N VAL A 701 10.34 -18.35 47.11
CA VAL A 701 10.31 -19.24 45.94
C VAL A 701 10.46 -18.41 44.67
N PRO A 702 11.24 -18.87 43.66
CA PRO A 702 11.36 -18.17 42.39
C PRO A 702 10.00 -17.84 41.76
N TYR A 703 9.88 -16.63 41.25
CA TYR A 703 8.69 -16.05 40.62
C TYR A 703 9.09 -15.15 39.46
N ASP A 704 8.13 -14.82 38.59
CA ASP A 704 8.37 -13.85 37.51
C ASP A 704 8.38 -12.43 38.10
N PRO A 705 9.50 -11.68 38.01
CA PRO A 705 9.57 -10.33 38.57
C PRO A 705 8.53 -9.39 37.96
N ARG A 706 8.05 -9.65 36.74
CA ARG A 706 7.01 -8.85 36.06
C ARG A 706 5.72 -8.80 36.87
N TRP A 707 5.40 -9.84 37.65
CA TRP A 707 4.23 -9.84 38.53
C TRP A 707 4.34 -8.80 39.64
N MET A 708 5.55 -8.62 40.21
CA MET A 708 5.79 -7.58 41.21
C MET A 708 5.75 -6.18 40.59
N LEU A 709 6.20 -6.04 39.34
CA LEU A 709 6.25 -4.75 38.67
C LEU A 709 4.87 -4.30 38.19
N ALA A 710 4.19 -5.13 37.40
CA ALA A 710 2.97 -4.75 36.67
C ALA A 710 1.68 -5.40 37.21
N GLY A 711 1.80 -6.37 38.11
CA GLY A 711 0.68 -7.20 38.56
C GLY A 711 0.48 -8.44 37.69
N ARG A 712 -0.55 -9.23 38.02
CA ARG A 712 -0.92 -10.44 37.28
C ARG A 712 -2.40 -10.78 37.46
N PRO A 713 -2.99 -11.60 36.57
CA PRO A 713 -4.29 -12.21 36.83
C PRO A 713 -4.27 -13.04 38.13
N HIS A 714 -5.31 -12.93 38.96
CA HIS A 714 -5.39 -13.64 40.22
C HIS A 714 -5.52 -15.16 39.97
N PRO A 715 -4.65 -16.01 40.56
CA PRO A 715 -4.62 -17.45 40.25
C PRO A 715 -5.88 -18.19 40.68
N ALA A 716 -6.49 -17.79 41.81
CA ALA A 716 -7.69 -18.45 42.35
C ALA A 716 -9.03 -17.78 41.98
N LEU A 717 -9.04 -16.49 41.61
CA LEU A 717 -10.25 -15.70 41.37
C LEU A 717 -10.25 -15.25 39.92
N LYS A 718 -10.91 -16.00 39.05
CA LYS A 718 -10.98 -15.69 37.62
C LYS A 718 -11.62 -14.31 37.42
N GLY A 719 -10.95 -13.45 36.65
CA GLY A 719 -11.41 -12.10 36.36
C GLY A 719 -10.91 -11.03 37.35
N THR A 720 -10.29 -11.41 38.46
CA THR A 720 -9.67 -10.46 39.40
C THR A 720 -8.21 -10.21 39.04
N TRP A 721 -7.76 -8.96 39.16
CA TRP A 721 -6.36 -8.56 38.98
C TRP A 721 -5.66 -8.46 40.33
N GLN A 722 -4.45 -9.03 40.46
CA GLN A 722 -3.55 -8.76 41.58
C GLN A 722 -2.60 -7.64 41.15
N SER A 723 -2.69 -6.50 41.81
CA SER A 723 -1.89 -5.32 41.47
C SER A 723 -0.40 -5.50 41.76
N GLY A 724 0.43 -4.81 40.96
CA GLY A 724 1.88 -4.73 41.13
C GLY A 724 2.32 -3.36 41.70
N PHE A 725 3.62 -3.09 41.69
CA PHE A 725 4.21 -1.86 42.22
C PHE A 725 3.92 -0.63 41.34
N PHE A 726 3.96 -0.77 40.02
CA PHE A 726 3.75 0.32 39.07
C PHE A 726 2.29 0.39 38.60
N ASP A 727 1.95 1.50 37.95
CA ASP A 727 0.63 1.76 37.39
C ASP A 727 0.23 0.63 36.41
N GLN A 728 -0.99 0.12 36.55
CA GLN A 728 -1.49 -0.99 35.73
C GLN A 728 -1.34 -0.68 34.23
N GLY A 729 -0.71 -1.61 33.49
CA GLY A 729 -0.52 -1.49 32.04
C GLY A 729 0.60 -0.52 31.59
N SER A 730 1.35 0.07 32.52
CA SER A 730 2.43 1.01 32.19
C SER A 730 3.80 0.35 31.93
N PHE A 731 4.04 -0.87 32.40
CA PHE A 731 5.35 -1.51 32.25
C PHE A 731 5.59 -1.97 30.80
N MET A 732 6.57 -1.35 30.14
CA MET A 732 7.04 -1.68 28.79
C MET A 732 8.45 -2.27 28.85
N GLU A 733 8.54 -3.59 28.78
CA GLU A 733 9.80 -4.33 28.77
C GLU A 733 10.56 -4.15 27.44
N ILE A 734 11.88 -4.04 27.51
CA ILE A 734 12.79 -3.96 26.35
C ILE A 734 13.90 -5.02 26.44
N MET A 735 14.42 -5.44 25.30
CA MET A 735 15.46 -6.46 25.14
C MET A 735 15.08 -7.77 25.86
N LYS A 736 13.81 -8.16 25.78
CA LYS A 736 13.23 -9.25 26.57
C LYS A 736 13.96 -10.59 26.44
N PRO A 737 14.28 -11.11 25.23
CA PRO A 737 14.84 -12.45 25.10
C PRO A 737 16.35 -12.50 25.29
N TRP A 738 17.03 -11.35 25.32
CA TRP A 738 18.47 -11.26 25.61
C TRP A 738 18.73 -11.08 27.12
N ALA A 739 19.69 -11.83 27.65
CA ALA A 739 20.09 -11.77 29.06
C ALA A 739 18.89 -11.75 30.03
N GLN A 740 18.03 -12.77 29.92
CA GLN A 740 16.71 -12.80 30.59
C GLN A 740 16.81 -12.91 32.13
N THR A 741 18.02 -13.11 32.66
CA THR A 741 18.31 -13.02 34.10
C THR A 741 18.08 -11.61 34.67
N VAL A 742 17.99 -10.59 33.82
CA VAL A 742 17.61 -9.21 34.17
C VAL A 742 16.48 -8.73 33.28
N VAL A 743 15.48 -8.13 33.91
CA VAL A 743 14.30 -7.52 33.27
C VAL A 743 14.48 -6.01 33.31
N VAL A 744 14.38 -5.35 32.16
CA VAL A 744 14.53 -3.90 32.05
C VAL A 744 13.39 -3.31 31.21
N GLY A 745 12.97 -2.11 31.53
CA GLY A 745 11.86 -1.46 30.82
C GLY A 745 11.53 -0.08 31.37
N ARG A 746 10.46 0.51 30.85
CA ARG A 746 9.89 1.77 31.35
C ARG A 746 8.57 1.47 32.05
N ALA A 747 8.23 2.22 33.08
CA ALA A 747 6.93 2.13 33.76
C ALA A 747 6.46 3.51 34.20
N ARG A 748 5.24 3.61 34.75
CA ARG A 748 4.77 4.79 35.46
C ARG A 748 4.49 4.48 36.92
N LEU A 749 4.81 5.43 37.81
CA LEU A 749 4.47 5.40 39.22
C LEU A 749 3.66 6.66 39.54
N GLY A 750 2.35 6.54 39.71
CA GLY A 750 1.46 7.69 39.87
C GLY A 750 1.54 8.66 38.69
N GLY A 751 1.64 8.13 37.46
CA GLY A 751 1.80 8.93 36.24
C GLY A 751 3.22 9.43 35.95
N LEU A 752 4.17 9.33 36.89
CA LEU A 752 5.59 9.69 36.68
C LEU A 752 6.31 8.57 35.90
N PRO A 753 6.92 8.83 34.73
CA PRO A 753 7.66 7.81 33.99
C PRO A 753 9.00 7.51 34.65
N VAL A 754 9.36 6.23 34.73
CA VAL A 754 10.57 5.72 35.42
C VAL A 754 11.21 4.60 34.58
N GLY A 755 12.55 4.59 34.52
CA GLY A 755 13.33 3.46 34.03
C GLY A 755 13.45 2.39 35.12
N VAL A 756 13.17 1.14 34.78
CA VAL A 756 13.03 0.03 35.74
C VAL A 756 14.02 -1.08 35.41
N ILE A 757 14.70 -1.57 36.44
CA ILE A 757 15.55 -2.77 36.38
C ILE A 757 15.13 -3.71 37.50
N ALA A 758 14.84 -4.97 37.16
CA ALA A 758 14.50 -6.02 38.11
C ALA A 758 15.25 -7.31 37.78
N VAL A 759 15.34 -8.20 38.76
CA VAL A 759 16.14 -9.43 38.65
C VAL A 759 15.23 -10.64 38.51
N GLU A 760 15.47 -11.46 37.50
CA GLU A 760 14.79 -12.75 37.37
C GLU A 760 15.30 -13.71 38.44
N THR A 761 14.37 -14.37 39.11
CA THR A 761 14.68 -15.26 40.25
C THR A 761 14.70 -16.72 39.83
N ARG A 762 14.05 -17.07 38.72
CA ARG A 762 14.08 -18.40 38.12
C ARG A 762 15.40 -18.62 37.39
N THR A 763 15.80 -19.87 37.27
CA THR A 763 16.86 -20.26 36.33
C THR A 763 16.34 -20.02 34.91
N VAL A 764 17.18 -19.39 34.09
CA VAL A 764 16.90 -19.10 32.68
C VAL A 764 17.70 -20.07 31.82
N GLU A 765 17.05 -20.62 30.79
CA GLU A 765 17.71 -21.41 29.76
C GLU A 765 18.01 -20.52 28.56
N VAL A 766 19.29 -20.41 28.19
CA VAL A 766 19.74 -19.63 27.04
C VAL A 766 20.21 -20.59 25.96
N THR A 767 19.52 -20.59 24.83
CA THR A 767 19.91 -21.37 23.65
C THR A 767 20.87 -20.55 22.78
N ILE A 768 22.10 -21.04 22.63
CA ILE A 768 23.07 -20.53 21.66
C ILE A 768 22.92 -21.35 20.37
N PRO A 769 22.56 -20.72 19.24
CA PRO A 769 22.43 -21.44 17.97
C PRO A 769 23.79 -21.95 17.49
N ALA A 770 23.78 -23.05 16.74
CA ALA A 770 24.96 -23.50 16.01
C ALA A 770 25.37 -22.45 14.96
N ASP A 771 26.67 -22.28 14.74
CA ASP A 771 27.18 -21.48 13.62
C ASP A 771 27.23 -22.33 12.35
N PRO A 772 26.39 -22.07 11.32
CA PRO A 772 26.40 -22.84 10.09
C PRO A 772 27.74 -22.79 9.33
N ALA A 773 28.58 -21.78 9.58
CA ALA A 773 29.89 -21.67 8.96
C ALA A 773 30.91 -22.66 9.55
N ASN A 774 30.65 -23.19 10.75
CA ASN A 774 31.50 -24.16 11.41
C ASN A 774 30.77 -25.51 11.54
N LEU A 775 31.22 -26.50 10.77
CA LEU A 775 30.61 -27.83 10.72
C LEU A 775 30.64 -28.57 12.07
N ASP A 776 31.57 -28.23 12.96
CA ASP A 776 31.67 -28.81 14.31
C ASP A 776 30.80 -28.08 15.33
N SER A 777 30.13 -26.99 14.95
CA SER A 777 29.27 -26.23 15.85
C SER A 777 27.92 -26.93 16.06
N GLU A 778 27.53 -27.08 17.31
CA GLU A 778 26.20 -27.55 17.71
C GLU A 778 25.47 -26.49 18.55
N ALA A 779 24.14 -26.57 18.57
CA ALA A 779 23.33 -25.70 19.42
C ALA A 779 23.51 -26.09 20.89
N LYS A 780 23.73 -25.11 21.76
CA LYS A 780 24.01 -25.32 23.19
C LYS A 780 22.95 -24.66 24.04
N ILE A 781 22.47 -25.35 25.07
CA ILE A 781 21.57 -24.79 26.08
C ILE A 781 22.38 -24.52 27.35
N ILE A 782 22.45 -23.25 27.75
CA ILE A 782 23.17 -22.81 28.94
C ILE A 782 22.16 -22.44 30.02
N GLN A 783 22.29 -23.05 31.18
CA GLN A 783 21.52 -22.71 32.38
C GLN A 783 22.17 -21.52 33.08
N GLN A 784 21.43 -20.43 33.23
CA GLN A 784 21.84 -19.26 34.00
C GLN A 784 20.99 -19.18 35.28
N ALA A 785 21.63 -19.32 36.43
CA ALA A 785 20.94 -19.21 37.71
C ALA A 785 20.32 -17.80 37.89
N GLY A 786 19.08 -17.75 38.40
CA GLY A 786 18.46 -16.48 38.78
C GLY A 786 19.27 -15.77 39.87
N GLN A 787 19.09 -14.46 39.98
CA GLN A 787 19.78 -13.62 40.97
C GLN A 787 21.31 -13.57 40.83
N VAL A 788 21.88 -13.90 39.67
CA VAL A 788 23.33 -13.84 39.42
C VAL A 788 23.61 -12.98 38.20
N TRP A 789 24.63 -12.12 38.27
CA TRP A 789 25.12 -11.41 37.09
C TRP A 789 26.07 -12.26 36.27
N PHE A 790 25.69 -12.51 35.03
CA PHE A 790 26.50 -13.01 33.92
C PHE A 790 26.97 -11.87 33.01
N PRO A 791 27.97 -12.07 32.14
CA PRO A 791 28.49 -11.02 31.26
C PRO A 791 27.41 -10.30 30.43
N ASP A 792 26.46 -11.05 29.88
CA ASP A 792 25.33 -10.55 29.12
C ASP A 792 24.39 -9.69 29.99
N SER A 793 24.05 -10.16 31.19
CA SER A 793 23.16 -9.45 32.12
C SER A 793 23.78 -8.20 32.73
N ALA A 794 25.08 -8.21 33.02
CA ALA A 794 25.83 -7.05 33.47
C ALA A 794 25.88 -5.99 32.36
N PHE A 795 26.12 -6.42 31.11
CA PHE A 795 26.09 -5.53 29.96
C PHE A 795 24.69 -4.94 29.74
N LYS A 796 23.63 -5.77 29.73
CA LYS A 796 22.24 -5.32 29.57
C LYS A 796 21.85 -4.30 30.63
N THR A 797 22.27 -4.54 31.89
CA THR A 797 22.06 -3.60 33.00
C THR A 797 22.74 -2.26 32.72
N ALA A 798 24.02 -2.27 32.35
CA ALA A 798 24.78 -1.04 32.05
C ALA A 798 24.21 -0.26 30.86
N GLN A 799 23.82 -0.96 29.79
CA GLN A 799 23.20 -0.37 28.61
C GLN A 799 21.85 0.28 28.95
N ALA A 800 20.99 -0.40 29.72
CA ALA A 800 19.70 0.13 30.14
C ALA A 800 19.87 1.41 30.99
N ILE A 801 20.81 1.42 31.94
CA ILE A 801 21.12 2.61 32.75
C ILE A 801 21.55 3.78 31.84
N ARG A 802 22.41 3.52 30.86
CA ARG A 802 22.86 4.56 29.92
C ARG A 802 21.69 5.11 29.12
N ASP A 803 20.82 4.24 28.59
CA ASP A 803 19.66 4.64 27.79
C ASP A 803 18.67 5.47 28.62
N PHE A 804 18.35 5.06 29.85
CA PHE A 804 17.44 5.79 30.74
C PHE A 804 18.01 7.14 31.18
N ASN A 805 19.31 7.22 31.45
CA ASN A 805 19.96 8.49 31.76
C ASN A 805 19.89 9.47 30.58
N ARG A 806 20.07 8.98 29.35
CA ARG A 806 19.91 9.79 28.12
C ARG A 806 18.45 10.15 27.80
N GLU A 807 17.48 9.50 28.44
CA GLU A 807 16.06 9.86 28.38
C GLU A 807 15.64 10.79 29.52
N HIS A 808 16.56 11.17 30.41
CA HIS A 808 16.31 11.92 31.64
C HIS A 808 15.29 11.24 32.57
N LEU A 809 15.16 9.91 32.48
CA LEU A 809 14.26 9.16 33.34
C LEU A 809 14.89 8.95 34.72
N PRO A 810 14.11 9.08 35.81
CA PRO A 810 14.51 8.52 37.09
C PRO A 810 14.67 7.00 36.98
N LEU A 811 15.57 6.43 37.77
CA LEU A 811 15.90 5.00 37.73
C LEU A 811 15.47 4.31 39.03
N MET A 812 14.75 3.21 38.92
CA MET A 812 14.41 2.31 40.02
C MET A 812 14.97 0.91 39.77
N ILE A 813 15.82 0.44 40.68
CA ILE A 813 16.40 -0.90 40.63
C ILE A 813 15.84 -1.73 41.79
N PHE A 814 15.06 -2.77 41.47
CA PHE A 814 14.64 -3.80 42.43
C PHE A 814 15.77 -4.80 42.63
N ALA A 815 16.81 -4.35 43.34
CA ALA A 815 18.06 -5.09 43.49
C ALA A 815 17.85 -6.39 44.27
N ASN A 816 18.16 -7.51 43.62
CA ASN A 816 17.97 -8.85 44.17
C ASN A 816 19.01 -9.85 43.64
N TRP A 817 20.26 -9.39 43.45
CA TRP A 817 21.38 -10.24 43.05
C TRP A 817 22.14 -10.77 44.27
N ARG A 818 22.59 -12.02 44.19
CA ARG A 818 23.49 -12.67 45.17
C ARG A 818 24.96 -12.36 44.91
N GLY A 819 25.31 -12.00 43.66
CA GLY A 819 26.67 -11.67 43.25
C GLY A 819 26.90 -11.82 41.74
N PHE A 820 28.16 -11.71 41.35
CA PHE A 820 28.62 -11.98 39.97
C PHE A 820 28.98 -13.45 39.81
N SER A 821 28.76 -13.99 38.61
CA SER A 821 29.26 -15.32 38.25
C SER A 821 30.79 -15.30 38.19
N SER A 822 31.44 -16.06 39.06
CA SER A 822 32.91 -16.19 39.14
C SER A 822 33.42 -17.55 38.62
N GLY A 823 32.54 -18.38 38.04
CA GLY A 823 32.90 -19.69 37.51
C GLY A 823 33.70 -19.59 36.21
N MET A 824 34.68 -20.50 36.02
CA MET A 824 35.34 -20.69 34.72
C MET A 824 34.31 -21.28 33.75
N LYS A 825 34.13 -20.64 32.59
CA LYS A 825 33.15 -21.03 31.57
C LYS A 825 33.69 -22.05 30.60
#